data_AF-A0AAW0Q8J5-F1
#
_entry.id   AF-A0AAW0Q8J5-F1
#
_cell.length_a   1.000
_cell.length_b   1.000
_cell.length_c   1.000
_cell.angle_alpha   90.00
_cell.angle_beta   90.00
_cell.angle_gamma   90.00
#
_symmetry.space_group_name_H-M   'P 1'
#
loop_
_entity.id
_entity.type
_entity.pdbx_description
1 polymer ?
#
loop_
_entity_poly.entity_id
_entity_poly.type
_entity_poly.pdbx_seq_one_letter_code
_entity_poly.pdbx_strand_id
1 'polypeptide(L)'
;MLEESKKLRIALEEEKDENVILMKDLTTLQLRYGELESIMPKVEIKEIINELYRVDPETEKELIRLRKELQELNRNRSEAEKEIITITSTLSTVRAQKPKVEYKEVTQEVIKQEKSPEVQRELQRLNNQVTRLQGNVNSTMELLICLRKERDELKEEKSKVETQLLTKDVIKYEDDPLLLKEADRLRRNLREEIHQRRTVEESLFDLQNIYITLERQKPEEKVIIETVERVQRDPKQIQEHEKLNRNMDEEVKARRKLELEVRQLRVLVQEKETMLAQMDDRQKKIQVEAELRQIKARILELETTAPPVEEKIIIEEVLKVERDPKLEKLTDGIRVDLETESNEISRLEREIRNLRIRLEILQKEKSTEKVVYREVVRVEKDPAVEAERELLREQVSKERNKRRDIEDNMQSFTLKINQLLSSKTVVSQEETILITNKDALQREKEDLQRQLKALEAQRQTITITFQQQSKLVTERNLMARQRSLKTNTEIQRLEQEILNEKDRIHQKDTLIIELQNSIQKEDQVETHTRETNMSTRVSIMDPETGKNLSPYDAYLQGLIGREQYIQLAELECDWEEITSTGPDGDTTILQDRQSGKQYSVKDALLSGRLTEYDVSRYREGKMPISEFALLVAGEPKFVPVPLLPPSSPLPRSPTKVPSSPLPLTSSSRLSSYGSLTNLTTTDHVSRSTQNLSSSTQNLAAGDEFFPISGIYDTTTDTRMSVRSALTRKILDVDTALKLLEAQAASGGIVDLTRKDKVSVHKAAQQGLIEQGQMYKLLNAQKAFTGVEDPVTKERLAVGQAAQKGYIPEENAKRYMEAQYLTGGLVDPAKAGRLSLEDALKSNLIDETMAKNLRDETCHTKDLQDPITREKITYKQAMDRCKRDTSTNLLLLPAASTDGNAPSYSSFKFASATRVMTS
;
A
#
# COMPACT_ATOMS: atom_id res chain seq x y z
N MET A 1 13.33 -88.96 18.86
CA MET A 1 14.42 -88.40 18.03
C MET A 1 14.63 -89.19 16.73
N LEU A 2 15.25 -90.38 16.75
CA LEU A 2 15.67 -91.07 15.52
C LEU A 2 14.51 -91.49 14.60
N GLU A 3 13.39 -91.96 15.16
CA GLU A 3 12.21 -92.33 14.37
C GLU A 3 11.46 -91.12 13.82
N GLU A 4 11.41 -90.01 14.56
CA GLU A 4 10.86 -88.74 14.08
C GLU A 4 11.70 -88.17 12.94
N SER A 5 13.04 -88.26 13.01
CA SER A 5 13.91 -87.91 11.88
C SER A 5 13.68 -88.80 10.66
N LYS A 6 13.32 -90.08 10.83
CA LYS A 6 12.90 -90.95 9.72
C LYS A 6 11.55 -90.51 9.14
N LYS A 7 10.53 -90.28 9.98
CA LYS A 7 9.21 -89.80 9.55
C LYS A 7 9.28 -88.46 8.82
N LEU A 8 10.05 -87.50 9.33
CA LEU A 8 10.27 -86.20 8.70
C LEU A 8 11.04 -86.30 7.38
N ARG A 9 11.94 -87.28 7.21
CA ARG A 9 12.59 -87.54 5.90
C ARG A 9 11.64 -88.15 4.89
N ILE A 10 10.75 -89.04 5.33
CA ILE A 10 9.73 -89.66 4.46
C ILE A 10 8.76 -88.58 3.98
N ALA A 11 8.19 -87.79 4.90
CA ALA A 11 7.32 -86.67 4.55
C ALA A 11 8.01 -85.62 3.65
N LEU A 12 9.30 -85.35 3.86
CA LEU A 12 10.08 -84.45 3.01
C LEU A 12 10.37 -85.03 1.61
N GLU A 13 10.38 -86.35 1.43
CA GLU A 13 10.50 -86.99 0.11
C GLU A 13 9.12 -87.05 -0.59
N GLU A 14 8.06 -87.34 0.15
CA GLU A 14 6.66 -87.27 -0.32
C GLU A 14 6.33 -85.86 -0.84
N GLU A 15 6.65 -84.80 -0.06
CA GLU A 15 6.51 -83.39 -0.48
C GLU A 15 7.36 -83.04 -1.72
N LYS A 16 8.54 -83.63 -1.91
CA LYS A 16 9.33 -83.43 -3.14
C LYS A 16 8.65 -84.08 -4.34
N ASP A 17 8.17 -85.31 -4.20
CA ASP A 17 7.51 -86.02 -5.29
C ASP A 17 6.20 -85.32 -5.69
N GLU A 18 5.42 -84.81 -4.73
CA GLU A 18 4.28 -83.93 -5.01
C GLU A 18 4.71 -82.63 -5.72
N ASN A 19 5.78 -81.96 -5.29
CA ASN A 19 6.31 -80.78 -6.01
C ASN A 19 6.79 -81.13 -7.44
N VAL A 20 7.37 -82.31 -7.66
CA VAL A 20 7.78 -82.79 -8.99
C VAL A 20 6.56 -83.11 -9.88
N ILE A 21 5.45 -83.56 -9.31
CA ILE A 21 4.16 -83.73 -10.01
C ILE A 21 3.57 -82.35 -10.34
N LEU A 22 3.44 -81.45 -9.35
CA LEU A 22 2.92 -80.09 -9.54
C LEU A 22 3.72 -79.28 -10.58
N MET A 23 5.04 -79.47 -10.68
CA MET A 23 5.86 -78.86 -11.74
C MET A 23 5.58 -79.43 -13.14
N LYS A 24 5.23 -80.72 -13.26
CA LYS A 24 4.77 -81.32 -14.53
C LYS A 24 3.37 -80.81 -14.89
N ASP A 25 2.47 -80.75 -13.92
CA ASP A 25 1.12 -80.24 -14.15
C ASP A 25 1.16 -78.76 -14.55
N LEU A 26 1.96 -77.93 -13.87
CA LEU A 26 2.15 -76.51 -14.20
C LEU A 26 2.75 -76.32 -15.61
N THR A 27 3.73 -77.13 -16.01
CA THR A 27 4.32 -77.05 -17.36
C THR A 27 3.36 -77.55 -18.46
N THR A 28 2.52 -78.56 -18.19
CA THR A 28 1.45 -78.94 -19.13
C THR A 28 0.31 -77.91 -19.18
N LEU A 29 0.02 -77.22 -18.08
CA LEU A 29 -0.92 -76.10 -18.04
C LEU A 29 -0.42 -74.92 -18.88
N GLN A 30 0.88 -74.59 -18.78
CA GLN A 30 1.52 -73.57 -19.60
C GLN A 30 1.50 -73.94 -21.09
N LEU A 31 1.76 -75.21 -21.44
CA LEU A 31 1.64 -75.68 -22.83
C LEU A 31 0.20 -75.49 -23.36
N ARG A 32 -0.80 -75.96 -22.60
CA ARG A 32 -2.22 -75.79 -22.94
C ARG A 32 -2.65 -74.34 -23.02
N TYR A 33 -2.08 -73.44 -22.22
CA TYR A 33 -2.39 -72.01 -22.29
C TYR A 33 -1.88 -71.40 -23.59
N GLY A 34 -0.66 -71.73 -24.02
CA GLY A 34 -0.13 -71.33 -25.33
C GLY A 34 -0.91 -71.93 -26.51
N GLU A 35 -1.34 -73.18 -26.40
CA GLU A 35 -2.24 -73.81 -27.37
C GLU A 35 -3.58 -73.06 -27.45
N LEU A 36 -4.19 -72.72 -26.30
CA LEU A 36 -5.43 -71.94 -26.23
C LEU A 36 -5.27 -70.52 -26.82
N GLU A 37 -4.15 -69.83 -26.56
CA GLU A 37 -3.84 -68.54 -27.20
C GLU A 37 -3.77 -68.65 -28.73
N SER A 38 -3.28 -69.78 -29.26
CA SER A 38 -3.24 -70.02 -30.71
C SER A 38 -4.58 -70.44 -31.33
N ILE A 39 -5.50 -70.98 -30.52
CA ILE A 39 -6.80 -71.53 -30.95
C ILE A 39 -7.94 -70.50 -30.82
N MET A 40 -7.77 -69.44 -30.02
CA MET A 40 -8.74 -68.35 -29.89
C MET A 40 -8.97 -67.60 -31.22
N PRO A 41 -10.16 -67.71 -31.86
CA PRO A 41 -10.45 -66.95 -33.07
C PRO A 41 -10.64 -65.48 -32.73
N LYS A 42 -9.82 -64.60 -33.32
CA LYS A 42 -9.97 -63.14 -33.19
C LYS A 42 -11.17 -62.63 -34.00
N VAL A 43 -12.36 -62.80 -33.44
CA VAL A 43 -13.61 -62.27 -34.00
C VAL A 43 -13.67 -60.76 -33.74
N GLU A 44 -13.27 -59.96 -34.74
CA GLU A 44 -13.55 -58.52 -34.75
C GLU A 44 -15.06 -58.28 -34.95
N ILE A 45 -15.80 -58.11 -33.84
CA ILE A 45 -17.20 -57.65 -33.90
C ILE A 45 -17.19 -56.17 -34.32
N LYS A 46 -17.43 -55.91 -35.60
CA LYS A 46 -17.61 -54.56 -36.15
C LYS A 46 -19.05 -54.13 -36.04
N GLU A 47 -19.41 -53.52 -34.90
CA GLU A 47 -20.60 -52.68 -34.82
C GLU A 47 -20.43 -51.48 -35.75
N ILE A 48 -21.11 -51.51 -36.90
CA ILE A 48 -21.17 -50.36 -37.82
C ILE A 48 -22.26 -49.42 -37.33
N ILE A 49 -21.94 -48.61 -36.32
CA ILE A 49 -22.73 -47.43 -35.99
C ILE A 49 -22.44 -46.38 -37.08
N ASN A 50 -23.39 -46.15 -37.98
CA ASN A 50 -23.29 -45.15 -39.03
C ASN A 50 -23.52 -43.73 -38.48
N GLU A 51 -22.65 -43.27 -37.58
CA GLU A 51 -22.54 -41.86 -37.22
C GLU A 51 -21.94 -41.09 -38.41
N LEU A 52 -22.82 -40.52 -39.23
CA LEU A 52 -22.46 -39.67 -40.37
C LEU A 52 -21.97 -38.30 -39.90
N TYR A 53 -20.76 -38.27 -39.31
CA TYR A 53 -20.00 -37.05 -39.07
C TYR A 53 -19.70 -36.35 -40.40
N ARG A 54 -20.56 -35.41 -40.79
CA ARG A 54 -20.19 -34.38 -41.75
C ARG A 54 -19.20 -33.45 -41.07
N VAL A 55 -17.92 -33.75 -41.27
CA VAL A 55 -16.82 -32.79 -41.10
C VAL A 55 -17.18 -31.52 -41.88
N ASP A 56 -17.05 -30.35 -41.27
CA ASP A 56 -17.41 -29.10 -41.94
C ASP A 56 -16.55 -28.93 -43.20
N PRO A 57 -17.13 -28.56 -44.37
CA PRO A 57 -16.44 -28.59 -45.65
C PRO A 57 -15.36 -27.51 -45.78
N GLU A 58 -15.12 -26.71 -44.74
CA GLU A 58 -13.97 -25.83 -44.61
C GLU A 58 -12.85 -26.54 -43.86
N THR A 59 -13.15 -27.17 -42.70
CA THR A 59 -12.20 -28.00 -41.96
C THR A 59 -11.66 -29.17 -42.79
N GLU A 60 -12.45 -29.78 -43.68
CA GLU A 60 -11.96 -30.81 -44.61
C GLU A 60 -10.97 -30.25 -45.65
N LYS A 61 -11.23 -29.05 -46.19
CA LYS A 61 -10.31 -28.37 -47.11
C LYS A 61 -9.00 -28.01 -46.40
N GLU A 62 -9.06 -27.56 -45.15
CA GLU A 62 -7.87 -27.29 -44.34
C GLU A 62 -7.09 -28.57 -44.04
N LEU A 63 -7.76 -29.68 -43.72
CA LEU A 63 -7.11 -30.98 -43.51
C LEU A 63 -6.42 -31.49 -44.79
N ILE A 64 -7.03 -31.29 -45.96
CA ILE A 64 -6.43 -31.60 -47.27
C ILE A 64 -5.24 -30.67 -47.57
N ARG A 65 -5.35 -29.38 -47.25
CA ARG A 65 -4.28 -28.39 -47.41
C ARG A 65 -3.08 -28.72 -46.52
N LEU A 66 -3.30 -28.92 -45.22
CA LEU A 66 -2.27 -29.29 -44.26
C LEU A 66 -1.60 -30.62 -44.64
N ARG A 67 -2.35 -31.62 -45.12
CA ARG A 67 -1.77 -32.86 -45.64
C ARG A 67 -0.84 -32.63 -46.85
N LYS A 68 -1.18 -31.72 -47.76
CA LYS A 68 -0.30 -31.34 -48.89
C LYS A 68 0.95 -30.61 -48.41
N GLU A 69 0.81 -29.61 -47.55
CA GLU A 69 1.94 -28.86 -46.98
C GLU A 69 2.90 -29.79 -46.19
N LEU A 70 2.36 -30.76 -45.44
CA LEU A 70 3.16 -31.78 -44.72
C LEU A 70 3.83 -32.79 -45.69
N GLN A 71 3.19 -33.14 -46.80
CA GLN A 71 3.78 -33.97 -47.85
C GLN A 71 4.92 -33.24 -48.58
N GLU A 72 4.75 -31.96 -48.87
CA GLU A 72 5.73 -31.10 -49.52
C GLU A 72 6.93 -30.82 -48.60
N LEU A 73 6.70 -30.57 -47.31
CA LEU A 73 7.76 -30.48 -46.30
C LEU A 73 8.56 -31.79 -46.16
N ASN A 74 7.91 -32.96 -46.18
CA ASN A 74 8.62 -34.24 -46.18
C ASN A 74 9.44 -34.46 -47.46
N ARG A 75 8.92 -34.04 -48.62
CA ARG A 75 9.68 -34.07 -49.88
C ARG A 75 10.94 -33.22 -49.76
N ASN A 76 10.80 -31.95 -49.37
CA ASN A 76 11.90 -31.00 -49.22
C ASN A 76 12.95 -31.50 -48.21
N ARG A 77 12.51 -32.11 -47.10
CA ARG A 77 13.41 -32.76 -46.13
C ARG A 77 14.19 -33.91 -46.78
N SER A 78 13.53 -34.76 -47.57
CA SER A 78 14.18 -35.87 -48.29
C SER A 78 15.10 -35.43 -49.42
N GLU A 79 14.95 -34.20 -49.93
CA GLU A 79 15.85 -33.63 -50.95
C GLU A 79 17.08 -33.02 -50.27
N ALA A 80 16.92 -32.27 -49.17
CA ALA A 80 18.03 -31.81 -48.33
C ALA A 80 18.84 -32.96 -47.71
N GLU A 81 18.21 -34.05 -47.27
CA GLU A 81 18.90 -35.27 -46.80
C GLU A 81 19.81 -35.87 -47.88
N LYS A 82 19.38 -35.86 -49.16
CA LYS A 82 20.19 -36.33 -50.30
C LYS A 82 21.35 -35.37 -50.59
N GLU A 83 21.11 -34.06 -50.57
CA GLU A 83 22.18 -33.06 -50.75
C GLU A 83 23.27 -33.22 -49.69
N ILE A 84 22.89 -33.36 -48.40
CA ILE A 84 23.82 -33.62 -47.29
C ILE A 84 24.66 -34.89 -47.55
N ILE A 85 24.05 -35.97 -48.06
CA ILE A 85 24.77 -37.20 -48.42
C ILE A 85 25.77 -36.94 -49.56
N THR A 86 25.41 -36.19 -50.61
CA THR A 86 26.32 -35.86 -51.73
C THR A 86 27.45 -34.91 -51.32
N ILE A 87 27.19 -33.94 -50.45
CA ILE A 87 28.21 -33.05 -49.89
C ILE A 87 29.15 -33.87 -48.98
N THR A 88 28.62 -34.77 -48.15
CA THR A 88 29.43 -35.62 -47.28
C THR A 88 30.32 -36.59 -48.08
N SER A 89 29.84 -37.14 -49.19
CA SER A 89 30.65 -38.01 -50.06
C SER A 89 31.71 -37.23 -50.86
N THR A 90 31.39 -36.06 -51.40
CA THR A 90 32.40 -35.21 -52.06
C THR A 90 33.48 -34.76 -51.07
N LEU A 91 33.11 -34.32 -49.86
CA LEU A 91 34.04 -33.92 -48.80
C LEU A 91 34.91 -35.10 -48.34
N SER A 92 34.39 -36.34 -48.29
CA SER A 92 35.21 -37.52 -48.02
C SER A 92 36.19 -37.84 -49.16
N THR A 93 35.79 -37.72 -50.42
CA THR A 93 36.72 -37.91 -51.56
C THR A 93 37.83 -36.85 -51.60
N VAL A 94 37.54 -35.59 -51.27
CA VAL A 94 38.55 -34.52 -51.16
C VAL A 94 39.52 -34.80 -50.01
N ARG A 95 39.02 -35.25 -48.84
CA ARG A 95 39.87 -35.66 -47.71
C ARG A 95 40.68 -36.93 -47.98
N ALA A 96 40.25 -37.79 -48.90
CA ALA A 96 40.98 -38.99 -49.31
C ALA A 96 42.08 -38.71 -50.34
N GLN A 97 42.07 -37.57 -51.03
CA GLN A 97 43.15 -37.17 -51.92
C GLN A 97 44.37 -36.71 -51.13
N LYS A 98 45.40 -37.57 -51.07
CA LYS A 98 46.74 -37.18 -50.62
C LYS A 98 47.31 -36.10 -51.56
N PRO A 99 48.01 -35.07 -51.05
CA PRO A 99 48.56 -34.00 -51.90
C PRO A 99 49.55 -34.58 -52.91
N LYS A 100 49.36 -34.23 -54.19
CA LYS A 100 50.28 -34.65 -55.27
C LYS A 100 51.61 -33.93 -55.13
N VAL A 101 52.69 -34.70 -55.04
CA VAL A 101 54.06 -34.22 -55.24
C VAL A 101 54.45 -34.60 -56.67
N GLU A 102 54.63 -33.59 -57.52
CA GLU A 102 55.14 -33.81 -58.89
C GLU A 102 56.66 -33.68 -58.89
N TYR A 103 57.35 -34.73 -59.36
CA TYR A 103 58.81 -34.77 -59.48
C TYR A 103 59.22 -34.51 -60.93
N LYS A 104 60.12 -33.56 -61.13
CA LYS A 104 60.87 -33.35 -62.38
C LYS A 104 62.32 -32.99 -62.05
N GLU A 105 63.23 -33.93 -62.28
CA GLU A 105 64.66 -33.68 -62.20
C GLU A 105 65.19 -33.26 -63.57
N VAL A 106 65.64 -32.02 -63.70
CA VAL A 106 66.56 -31.58 -64.76
C VAL A 106 67.60 -30.66 -64.11
N THR A 107 68.85 -30.81 -64.53
CA THR A 107 70.03 -30.14 -63.94
C THR A 107 69.89 -28.62 -63.88
N GLN A 108 70.02 -28.05 -62.68
CA GLN A 108 70.18 -26.61 -62.46
C GLN A 108 71.27 -26.39 -61.39
N GLU A 109 72.30 -25.61 -61.72
CA GLU A 109 73.24 -25.09 -60.72
C GLU A 109 72.48 -24.16 -59.76
N VAL A 110 72.71 -24.28 -58.45
CA VAL A 110 71.91 -23.57 -57.43
C VAL A 110 72.35 -22.10 -57.29
N ILE A 111 72.13 -21.33 -58.36
CA ILE A 111 72.03 -19.88 -58.31
C ILE A 111 70.76 -19.58 -57.51
N LYS A 112 70.93 -19.37 -56.19
CA LYS A 112 69.86 -18.84 -55.35
C LYS A 112 69.37 -17.53 -55.96
N GLN A 113 68.10 -17.48 -56.37
CA GLN A 113 67.37 -16.22 -56.28
C GLN A 113 67.12 -15.94 -54.80
N GLU A 114 68.16 -15.40 -54.14
CA GLU A 114 67.93 -14.57 -52.97
C GLU A 114 66.99 -13.45 -53.43
N LYS A 115 65.79 -13.38 -52.82
CA LYS A 115 64.99 -12.14 -52.82
C LYS A 115 65.97 -11.00 -52.54
N SER A 116 65.92 -9.88 -53.28
CA SER A 116 67.03 -8.90 -53.22
C SER A 116 67.39 -8.59 -51.76
N PRO A 117 68.68 -8.44 -51.40
CA PRO A 117 69.05 -8.30 -50.00
C PRO A 117 68.41 -7.06 -49.38
N GLU A 118 67.95 -6.09 -50.18
CA GLU A 118 67.10 -4.99 -49.75
C GLU A 118 65.67 -5.43 -49.42
N VAL A 119 64.99 -6.20 -50.28
CA VAL A 119 63.66 -6.77 -49.96
C VAL A 119 63.73 -7.76 -48.79
N GLN A 120 64.84 -8.48 -48.59
CA GLN A 120 65.06 -9.26 -47.38
C GLN A 120 65.29 -8.38 -46.15
N ARG A 121 66.13 -7.33 -46.25
CA ARG A 121 66.29 -6.34 -45.17
C ARG A 121 64.99 -5.61 -44.85
N GLU A 122 64.11 -5.37 -45.82
CA GLU A 122 62.81 -4.73 -45.62
C GLU A 122 61.80 -5.70 -45.00
N LEU A 123 61.69 -6.94 -45.49
CA LEU A 123 60.88 -7.97 -44.83
C LEU A 123 61.40 -8.24 -43.41
N GLN A 124 62.72 -8.22 -43.19
CA GLN A 124 63.32 -8.36 -41.87
C GLN A 124 63.10 -7.10 -41.01
N ARG A 125 63.14 -5.88 -41.59
CA ARG A 125 62.82 -4.62 -40.89
C ARG A 125 61.36 -4.55 -40.50
N LEU A 126 60.44 -4.96 -41.38
CA LEU A 126 59.01 -5.06 -41.11
C LEU A 126 58.71 -6.17 -40.10
N ASN A 127 59.35 -7.34 -40.20
CA ASN A 127 59.22 -8.40 -39.20
C ASN A 127 59.83 -8.00 -37.85
N ASN A 128 60.92 -7.24 -37.83
CA ASN A 128 61.49 -6.61 -36.64
C ASN A 128 60.59 -5.50 -36.10
N GLN A 129 59.84 -4.79 -36.94
CA GLN A 129 58.86 -3.80 -36.51
C GLN A 129 57.60 -4.47 -35.97
N VAL A 130 57.13 -5.56 -36.56
CA VAL A 130 56.02 -6.39 -36.06
C VAL A 130 56.41 -7.05 -34.75
N THR A 131 57.61 -7.63 -34.60
CA THR A 131 58.05 -8.19 -33.32
C THR A 131 58.36 -7.12 -32.26
N ARG A 132 58.76 -5.89 -32.66
CA ARG A 132 58.79 -4.73 -31.74
C ARG A 132 57.38 -4.29 -31.32
N LEU A 133 56.42 -4.26 -32.24
CA LEU A 133 55.04 -3.89 -31.93
C LEU A 133 54.34 -4.96 -31.09
N GLN A 134 54.56 -6.25 -31.37
CA GLN A 134 54.16 -7.37 -30.52
C GLN A 134 54.89 -7.33 -29.18
N GLY A 135 56.18 -6.98 -29.16
CA GLY A 135 56.94 -6.74 -27.94
C GLY A 135 56.37 -5.58 -27.11
N ASN A 136 55.91 -4.50 -27.75
CA ASN A 136 55.26 -3.37 -27.09
C ASN A 136 53.83 -3.69 -26.64
N VAL A 137 53.06 -4.49 -27.40
CA VAL A 137 51.73 -4.96 -26.99
C VAL A 137 51.84 -5.97 -25.85
N ASN A 138 52.85 -6.84 -25.88
CA ASN A 138 53.15 -7.76 -24.79
C ASN A 138 53.66 -7.01 -23.56
N SER A 139 54.59 -6.06 -23.70
CA SER A 139 55.12 -5.29 -22.56
C SER A 139 54.09 -4.31 -21.99
N THR A 140 53.17 -3.76 -22.78
CA THR A 140 52.03 -2.98 -22.26
C THR A 140 50.96 -3.89 -21.65
N MET A 141 50.72 -5.10 -22.17
CA MET A 141 49.86 -6.10 -21.52
C MET A 141 50.49 -6.61 -20.22
N GLU A 142 51.81 -6.84 -20.18
CA GLU A 142 52.57 -7.20 -18.99
C GLU A 142 52.58 -6.06 -17.99
N LEU A 143 52.74 -4.80 -18.42
CA LEU A 143 52.57 -3.63 -17.56
C LEU A 143 51.13 -3.53 -17.03
N LEU A 144 50.11 -3.84 -17.84
CA LEU A 144 48.72 -3.89 -17.40
C LEU A 144 48.46 -5.06 -16.43
N ILE A 145 49.16 -6.19 -16.59
CA ILE A 145 49.17 -7.31 -15.65
C ILE A 145 49.91 -6.93 -14.38
N CYS A 146 51.03 -6.20 -14.45
CA CYS A 146 51.79 -5.69 -13.31
C CYS A 146 51.01 -4.62 -12.57
N LEU A 147 50.34 -3.68 -13.23
CA LEU A 147 49.46 -2.69 -12.60
C LEU A 147 48.18 -3.34 -12.04
N ARG A 148 47.70 -4.45 -12.61
CA ARG A 148 46.63 -5.27 -12.01
C ARG A 148 47.12 -6.01 -10.77
N LYS A 149 48.31 -6.62 -10.85
CA LYS A 149 48.99 -7.24 -9.71
C LYS A 149 49.25 -6.22 -8.63
N GLU A 150 49.89 -5.10 -8.90
CA GLU A 150 50.13 -4.00 -7.97
C GLU A 150 48.82 -3.44 -7.39
N ARG A 151 47.73 -3.34 -8.17
CA ARG A 151 46.40 -3.02 -7.64
C ARG A 151 45.80 -4.12 -6.75
N ASP A 152 46.16 -5.38 -6.95
CA ASP A 152 45.73 -6.51 -6.13
C ASP A 152 46.72 -6.81 -4.98
N GLU A 153 47.98 -6.36 -5.07
CA GLU A 153 49.03 -6.40 -4.07
C GLU A 153 48.84 -5.23 -3.10
N LEU A 154 48.45 -4.03 -3.57
CA LEU A 154 47.92 -2.95 -2.74
C LEU A 154 46.55 -3.28 -2.11
N LYS A 155 45.84 -4.32 -2.58
CA LYS A 155 44.74 -4.94 -1.80
C LYS A 155 45.27 -5.99 -0.82
N GLU A 156 46.28 -6.76 -1.17
CA GLU A 156 46.87 -7.76 -0.28
C GLU A 156 47.62 -7.14 0.89
N GLU A 157 48.41 -6.09 0.70
CA GLU A 157 49.02 -5.27 1.77
C GLU A 157 47.94 -4.65 2.66
N LYS A 158 46.87 -4.11 2.07
CA LYS A 158 45.67 -3.66 2.81
C LYS A 158 44.92 -4.78 3.54
N SER A 159 45.24 -6.06 3.32
CA SER A 159 44.59 -7.20 3.98
C SER A 159 45.54 -8.10 4.78
N LYS A 160 46.83 -7.76 4.91
CA LYS A 160 47.84 -8.62 5.54
C LYS A 160 48.69 -7.92 6.60
N VAL A 161 48.07 -7.60 7.73
CA VAL A 161 48.74 -7.64 9.04
C VAL A 161 47.92 -8.49 10.02
N GLU A 162 48.32 -9.76 10.07
CA GLU A 162 48.10 -10.78 11.13
C GLU A 162 46.67 -11.24 11.51
N THR A 163 46.57 -12.53 11.85
CA THR A 163 45.45 -13.38 11.43
C THR A 163 45.37 -14.72 12.17
N GLN A 164 44.16 -15.29 12.33
CA GLN A 164 43.82 -16.74 12.30
C GLN A 164 42.33 -16.96 12.66
N LEU A 165 41.53 -17.92 12.13
CA LEU A 165 41.51 -18.65 10.84
C LEU A 165 40.12 -19.36 10.73
N LEU A 166 39.70 -19.73 9.51
CA LEU A 166 38.60 -20.64 9.11
C LEU A 166 37.25 -20.03 8.63
N THR A 167 36.53 -20.84 7.87
CA THR A 167 35.57 -20.45 6.81
C THR A 167 34.10 -20.63 7.19
N LYS A 168 33.25 -19.63 6.90
CA LYS A 168 32.21 -19.71 5.84
C LYS A 168 31.21 -18.55 5.82
N ASP A 169 30.85 -18.15 4.60
CA ASP A 169 29.58 -17.60 4.09
C ASP A 169 29.00 -16.28 4.69
N VAL A 170 28.28 -15.55 3.84
CA VAL A 170 27.57 -14.27 4.07
C VAL A 170 28.46 -13.03 4.29
N ILE A 171 28.49 -12.14 3.29
CA ILE A 171 28.95 -10.75 3.49
C ILE A 171 27.85 -9.98 4.23
N LYS A 172 28.00 -9.84 5.55
CA LYS A 172 27.47 -8.67 6.26
C LYS A 172 28.40 -7.48 6.03
N TYR A 173 27.84 -6.29 5.98
CA TYR A 173 28.61 -5.08 6.25
C TYR A 173 28.78 -4.95 7.76
N GLU A 174 30.03 -4.85 8.22
CA GLU A 174 30.36 -4.20 9.49
C GLU A 174 31.17 -2.94 9.15
N ASP A 175 30.79 -1.83 9.77
CA ASP A 175 31.36 -0.52 9.47
C ASP A 175 32.80 -0.43 10.02
N ASP A 176 33.70 0.21 9.26
CA ASP A 176 35.10 0.46 9.65
C ASP A 176 35.15 1.09 11.07
N PRO A 177 35.93 0.55 12.03
CA PRO A 177 35.93 1.02 13.42
C PRO A 177 36.53 2.41 13.64
N LEU A 178 37.36 2.93 12.72
CA LEU A 178 37.78 4.33 12.70
C LEU A 178 36.68 5.20 12.09
N LEU A 179 36.07 4.77 10.98
CA LEU A 179 34.92 5.43 10.39
C LEU A 179 33.71 5.44 11.34
N LEU A 180 33.53 4.44 12.20
CA LEU A 180 32.55 4.39 13.29
C LEU A 180 32.94 5.31 14.45
N LYS A 181 34.21 5.36 14.87
CA LYS A 181 34.64 6.30 15.91
C LYS A 181 34.53 7.75 15.45
N GLU A 182 34.77 8.01 14.17
CA GLU A 182 34.60 9.33 13.55
C GLU A 182 33.13 9.62 13.26
N ALA A 183 32.35 8.67 12.74
CA ALA A 183 30.90 8.81 12.61
C ALA A 183 30.22 8.96 13.98
N ASP A 184 30.68 8.31 15.04
CA ASP A 184 30.17 8.47 16.41
C ASP A 184 30.70 9.73 17.09
N ARG A 185 31.86 10.25 16.67
CA ARG A 185 32.28 11.62 17.00
C ARG A 185 31.37 12.62 16.30
N LEU A 186 31.12 12.46 15.01
CA LEU A 186 30.19 13.29 14.23
C LEU A 186 28.74 13.15 14.71
N ARG A 187 28.27 11.97 15.12
CA ARG A 187 26.96 11.74 15.76
C ARG A 187 26.93 12.24 17.20
N ARG A 188 28.06 12.41 17.90
CA ARG A 188 28.13 13.10 19.20
C ARG A 188 28.13 14.60 19.00
N ASN A 189 29.05 15.14 18.20
CA ASN A 189 29.05 16.53 17.74
C ASN A 189 27.68 16.96 17.20
N LEU A 190 26.99 16.15 16.39
CA LEU A 190 25.64 16.42 15.86
C LEU A 190 24.55 16.33 16.94
N ARG A 191 24.68 15.46 17.94
CA ARG A 191 23.76 15.44 19.10
C ARG A 191 24.01 16.62 20.04
N GLU A 192 25.26 17.05 20.17
CA GLU A 192 25.68 18.24 20.91
C GLU A 192 25.23 19.52 20.17
N GLU A 193 25.35 19.59 18.84
CA GLU A 193 24.77 20.64 17.99
C GLU A 193 23.24 20.62 18.05
N ILE A 194 22.57 19.47 17.92
CA ILE A 194 21.11 19.39 18.11
C ILE A 194 20.71 19.82 19.53
N HIS A 195 21.53 19.60 20.55
CA HIS A 195 21.25 20.06 21.90
C HIS A 195 21.53 21.56 22.09
N GLN A 196 22.63 22.09 21.54
CA GLN A 196 22.95 23.52 21.54
C GLN A 196 21.96 24.31 20.70
N ARG A 197 21.58 23.82 19.52
CA ARG A 197 20.50 24.33 18.71
C ARG A 197 19.17 24.30 19.48
N ARG A 198 18.87 23.24 20.25
CA ARG A 198 17.67 23.22 21.11
C ARG A 198 17.74 24.24 22.24
N THR A 199 18.88 24.40 22.93
CA THR A 199 18.98 25.45 23.97
C THR A 199 19.03 26.86 23.38
N VAL A 200 19.47 27.02 22.13
CA VAL A 200 19.32 28.26 21.34
C VAL A 200 17.87 28.46 20.89
N GLU A 201 17.14 27.43 20.46
CA GLU A 201 15.71 27.50 20.09
C GLU A 201 14.83 27.73 21.34
N GLU A 202 15.17 27.14 22.48
CA GLU A 202 14.53 27.37 23.78
C GLU A 202 14.82 28.79 24.30
N SER A 203 16.08 29.23 24.31
CA SER A 203 16.41 30.61 24.72
C SER A 203 15.94 31.68 23.72
N LEU A 204 15.79 31.34 22.43
CA LEU A 204 15.16 32.20 21.42
C LEU A 204 13.64 32.23 21.60
N PHE A 205 13.01 31.11 21.98
CA PHE A 205 11.59 31.07 22.36
C PHE A 205 11.33 31.85 23.66
N ASP A 206 12.22 31.77 24.65
CA ASP A 206 12.16 32.60 25.85
C ASP A 206 12.42 34.08 25.53
N LEU A 207 13.40 34.41 24.68
CA LEU A 207 13.59 35.77 24.14
C LEU A 207 12.38 36.26 23.36
N GLN A 208 11.69 35.39 22.61
CA GLN A 208 10.47 35.72 21.87
C GLN A 208 9.28 35.92 22.82
N ASN A 209 9.14 35.11 23.88
CA ASN A 209 8.14 35.31 24.92
C ASN A 209 8.40 36.58 25.73
N ILE A 210 9.67 36.87 26.06
CA ILE A 210 10.10 38.13 26.68
C ILE A 210 9.83 39.30 25.74
N TYR A 211 10.14 39.18 24.43
CA TYR A 211 9.83 40.19 23.43
C TYR A 211 8.34 40.46 23.34
N ILE A 212 7.50 39.42 23.22
CA ILE A 212 6.04 39.53 23.21
C ILE A 212 5.52 40.13 24.54
N THR A 213 6.17 39.83 25.66
CA THR A 213 5.81 40.42 26.97
C THR A 213 6.19 41.89 27.05
N LEU A 214 7.37 42.28 26.56
CA LEU A 214 7.82 43.68 26.47
C LEU A 214 7.01 44.48 25.45
N GLU A 215 6.62 43.88 24.34
CA GLU A 215 5.76 44.45 23.31
C GLU A 215 4.33 44.68 23.85
N ARG A 216 3.82 43.76 24.68
CA ARG A 216 2.58 43.93 25.47
C ARG A 216 2.72 44.88 26.66
N GLN A 217 3.94 45.24 27.06
CA GLN A 217 4.22 46.20 28.14
C GLN A 217 4.61 47.59 27.61
N LYS A 218 4.73 47.79 26.30
CA LYS A 218 4.90 49.13 25.70
C LYS A 218 3.65 49.98 25.96
N PRO A 219 3.77 51.14 26.61
CA PRO A 219 2.73 52.17 26.55
C PRO A 219 2.66 52.74 25.13
N GLU A 220 1.46 53.15 24.69
CA GLU A 220 1.29 53.82 23.39
C GLU A 220 1.89 55.23 23.42
N GLU A 221 2.98 55.45 22.70
CA GLU A 221 3.66 56.75 22.64
C GLU A 221 2.86 57.77 21.82
N LYS A 222 2.36 58.81 22.49
CA LYS A 222 1.75 59.97 21.83
C LYS A 222 2.82 60.93 21.34
N VAL A 223 2.71 61.36 20.08
CA VAL A 223 3.62 62.33 19.45
C VAL A 223 3.53 63.69 20.15
N ILE A 224 4.62 64.09 20.82
CA ILE A 224 4.91 65.46 21.28
C ILE A 224 6.38 65.77 20.94
N ILE A 225 6.70 67.06 20.78
CA ILE A 225 7.95 67.59 20.23
C ILE A 225 8.96 67.89 21.37
N GLU A 226 10.24 67.99 21.00
CA GLU A 226 11.30 68.83 21.60
C GLU A 226 12.40 68.22 22.53
N THR A 227 13.63 68.72 22.30
CA THR A 227 14.86 68.72 23.13
C THR A 227 15.42 67.42 23.76
N VAL A 228 16.48 66.92 23.11
CA VAL A 228 17.79 66.48 23.66
C VAL A 228 17.92 66.30 25.19
N GLU A 229 18.24 65.06 25.61
CA GLU A 229 19.33 64.83 26.56
C GLU A 229 20.10 63.53 26.27
N ARG A 230 21.26 63.32 26.91
CA ARG A 230 22.42 62.65 26.28
C ARG A 230 22.81 61.30 26.92
N VAL A 231 22.30 60.20 26.37
CA VAL A 231 22.80 58.85 26.72
C VAL A 231 24.10 58.53 25.97
N GLN A 232 25.21 58.47 26.70
CA GLN A 232 26.56 58.28 26.15
C GLN A 232 26.86 56.80 25.88
N ARG A 233 26.54 56.33 24.66
CA ARG A 233 27.00 55.02 24.12
C ARG A 233 28.41 55.15 23.53
N ASP A 234 29.13 54.02 23.45
CA ASP A 234 30.55 54.02 23.09
C ASP A 234 30.84 54.61 21.70
N PRO A 235 31.76 55.59 21.59
CA PRO A 235 32.01 56.30 20.33
C PRO A 235 32.62 55.42 19.24
N LYS A 236 33.28 54.30 19.61
CA LYS A 236 33.84 53.33 18.66
C LYS A 236 32.75 52.56 17.92
N GLN A 237 31.76 52.01 18.64
CA GLN A 237 30.63 51.31 18.01
C GLN A 237 29.80 52.25 17.14
N ILE A 238 29.64 53.52 17.53
CA ILE A 238 28.98 54.53 16.68
C ILE A 238 29.78 54.75 15.39
N GLN A 239 31.10 54.95 15.45
CA GLN A 239 31.92 55.10 14.24
C GLN A 239 31.93 53.85 13.35
N GLU A 240 31.94 52.66 13.93
CA GLU A 240 31.91 51.40 13.17
C GLU A 240 30.54 51.17 12.52
N HIS A 241 29.43 51.42 13.23
CA HIS A 241 28.09 51.33 12.67
C HIS A 241 27.83 52.42 11.62
N GLU A 242 28.37 53.63 11.79
CA GLU A 242 28.31 54.66 10.74
C GLU A 242 29.14 54.29 9.51
N LYS A 243 30.35 53.73 9.67
CA LYS A 243 31.15 53.23 8.54
C LYS A 243 30.43 52.09 7.83
N LEU A 244 29.86 51.14 8.58
CA LEU A 244 29.11 50.03 8.00
C LEU A 244 27.84 50.51 7.29
N ASN A 245 27.12 51.51 7.82
CA ASN A 245 26.00 52.15 7.14
C ASN A 245 26.44 52.89 5.87
N ARG A 246 27.56 53.63 5.89
CA ARG A 246 28.09 54.31 4.69
C ARG A 246 28.47 53.31 3.60
N ASN A 247 29.20 52.25 3.96
CA ASN A 247 29.54 51.16 3.05
C ASN A 247 28.28 50.46 2.52
N MET A 248 27.27 50.21 3.36
CA MET A 248 26.00 49.60 2.95
C MET A 248 25.20 50.52 2.01
N ASP A 249 25.17 51.84 2.28
CA ASP A 249 24.54 52.84 1.40
C ASP A 249 25.26 52.94 0.05
N GLU A 250 26.59 52.84 0.04
CA GLU A 250 27.40 52.82 -1.19
C GLU A 250 27.20 51.54 -1.98
N GLU A 251 27.18 50.38 -1.32
CA GLU A 251 26.88 49.08 -1.93
C GLU A 251 25.44 49.03 -2.46
N VAL A 252 24.47 49.60 -1.74
CA VAL A 252 23.07 49.74 -2.20
C VAL A 252 22.96 50.70 -3.39
N LYS A 253 23.74 51.79 -3.43
CA LYS A 253 23.82 52.68 -4.61
C LYS A 253 24.46 51.98 -5.81
N ALA A 254 25.55 51.25 -5.61
CA ALA A 254 26.22 50.45 -6.64
C ALA A 254 25.29 49.36 -7.19
N ARG A 255 24.63 48.60 -6.31
CA ARG A 255 23.62 47.61 -6.66
C ARG A 255 22.44 48.22 -7.41
N ARG A 256 21.90 49.37 -6.98
CA ARG A 256 20.85 50.09 -7.72
C ARG A 256 21.31 50.54 -9.12
N LYS A 257 22.56 50.99 -9.26
CA LYS A 257 23.14 51.36 -10.56
C LYS A 257 23.24 50.14 -11.48
N LEU A 258 23.77 49.02 -10.99
CA LEU A 258 23.81 47.75 -11.72
C LEU A 258 22.41 47.23 -12.05
N GLU A 259 21.41 47.40 -11.17
CA GLU A 259 20.03 46.97 -11.42
C GLU A 259 19.29 47.86 -12.44
N LEU A 260 19.73 49.12 -12.63
CA LEU A 260 19.29 49.98 -13.74
C LEU A 260 20.00 49.61 -15.04
N GLU A 261 21.30 49.36 -15.00
CA GLU A 261 22.11 48.92 -16.14
C GLU A 261 21.63 47.56 -16.68
N VAL A 262 21.33 46.60 -15.80
CA VAL A 262 20.71 45.30 -16.16
C VAL A 262 19.29 45.48 -16.72
N ARG A 263 18.50 46.46 -16.25
CA ARG A 263 17.20 46.79 -16.89
C ARG A 263 17.40 47.36 -18.28
N GLN A 264 18.34 48.28 -18.47
CA GLN A 264 18.66 48.86 -19.78
C GLN A 264 19.16 47.78 -20.75
N LEU A 265 20.07 46.91 -20.32
CA LEU A 265 20.56 45.79 -21.12
C LEU A 265 19.44 44.79 -21.47
N ARG A 266 18.47 44.52 -20.57
CA ARG A 266 17.30 43.69 -20.87
C ARG A 266 16.40 44.31 -21.94
N VAL A 267 16.14 45.62 -21.88
CA VAL A 267 15.40 46.33 -22.94
C VAL A 267 16.16 46.28 -24.26
N LEU A 268 17.47 46.53 -24.24
CA LEU A 268 18.32 46.47 -25.43
C LEU A 268 18.39 45.06 -26.04
N VAL A 269 18.43 44.00 -25.22
CA VAL A 269 18.33 42.61 -25.68
C VAL A 269 16.96 42.34 -26.30
N GLN A 270 15.87 42.77 -25.66
CA GLN A 270 14.51 42.57 -26.19
C GLN A 270 14.28 43.34 -27.50
N GLU A 271 14.87 44.54 -27.66
CA GLU A 271 14.91 45.28 -28.93
C GLU A 271 15.74 44.53 -30.00
N LYS A 272 16.86 43.93 -29.64
CA LYS A 272 17.67 43.11 -30.58
C LYS A 272 16.98 41.80 -30.95
N GLU A 273 16.30 41.14 -30.02
CA GLU A 273 15.52 39.92 -30.25
C GLU A 273 14.31 40.20 -31.16
N THR A 274 13.57 41.29 -30.91
CA THR A 274 12.45 41.68 -31.78
C THR A 274 12.92 42.12 -33.16
N MET A 275 14.05 42.82 -33.28
CA MET A 275 14.70 43.08 -34.58
C MET A 275 15.09 41.78 -35.30
N LEU A 276 15.75 40.83 -34.62
CA LEU A 276 16.15 39.54 -35.19
C LEU A 276 14.95 38.66 -35.58
N ALA A 277 13.81 38.79 -34.89
CA ALA A 277 12.55 38.15 -35.25
C ALA A 277 11.85 38.80 -36.45
N GLN A 278 12.01 40.13 -36.63
CA GLN A 278 11.45 40.88 -37.77
C GLN A 278 12.30 40.80 -39.05
N MET A 279 13.59 40.46 -38.94
CA MET A 279 14.48 40.33 -40.10
C MET A 279 14.24 39.00 -40.84
N ASP A 280 13.93 39.06 -42.14
CA ASP A 280 13.91 37.89 -43.02
C ASP A 280 15.27 37.18 -43.02
N ASP A 281 15.30 35.86 -43.19
CA ASP A 281 16.56 35.08 -43.24
C ASP A 281 17.48 35.52 -44.40
N ARG A 282 16.90 36.11 -45.45
CA ARG A 282 17.65 36.78 -46.53
C ARG A 282 18.44 37.98 -46.01
N GLN A 283 17.87 38.80 -45.11
CA GLN A 283 18.54 39.94 -44.50
C GLN A 283 19.59 39.47 -43.48
N LYS A 284 19.26 38.46 -42.65
CA LYS A 284 20.23 37.85 -41.72
C LYS A 284 21.49 37.36 -42.45
N LYS A 285 21.33 36.68 -43.59
CA LYS A 285 22.45 36.25 -44.43
C LYS A 285 23.28 37.43 -44.98
N ILE A 286 22.63 38.49 -45.46
CA ILE A 286 23.32 39.68 -45.98
C ILE A 286 24.15 40.36 -44.88
N GLN A 287 23.65 40.45 -43.65
CA GLN A 287 24.39 41.03 -42.53
C GLN A 287 25.60 40.17 -42.14
N VAL A 288 25.45 38.85 -42.01
CA VAL A 288 26.57 37.94 -41.73
C VAL A 288 27.64 38.00 -42.83
N GLU A 289 27.25 38.12 -44.10
CA GLU A 289 28.21 38.34 -45.20
C GLU A 289 28.89 39.71 -45.14
N ALA A 290 28.23 40.75 -44.63
CA ALA A 290 28.82 42.09 -44.46
C ALA A 290 29.83 42.12 -43.31
N GLU A 291 29.47 41.56 -42.14
CA GLU A 291 30.35 41.43 -40.98
C GLU A 291 31.57 40.57 -41.30
N LEU A 292 31.42 39.48 -42.06
CA LEU A 292 32.55 38.68 -42.57
C LEU A 292 33.46 39.45 -43.54
N ARG A 293 32.96 40.43 -44.30
CA ARG A 293 33.79 41.32 -45.14
C ARG A 293 34.55 42.32 -44.27
N GLN A 294 33.89 42.91 -43.27
CA GLN A 294 34.50 43.88 -42.35
C GLN A 294 35.60 43.26 -41.47
N ILE A 295 35.35 42.07 -40.91
CA ILE A 295 36.35 41.34 -40.11
C ILE A 295 37.57 40.98 -40.97
N LYS A 296 37.37 40.52 -42.22
CA LYS A 296 38.48 40.23 -43.15
C LYS A 296 39.29 41.47 -43.50
N ALA A 297 38.65 42.62 -43.71
CA ALA A 297 39.35 43.88 -43.91
C ALA A 297 40.18 44.28 -42.68
N ARG A 298 39.63 44.15 -41.47
CA ARG A 298 40.33 44.53 -40.24
C ARG A 298 41.49 43.58 -39.89
N ILE A 299 41.39 42.30 -40.21
CA ILE A 299 42.52 41.35 -40.09
C ILE A 299 43.65 41.80 -41.04
N LEU A 300 43.34 42.15 -42.29
CA LEU A 300 44.32 42.56 -43.28
C LEU A 300 45.00 43.91 -42.91
N GLU A 301 44.29 44.84 -42.25
CA GLU A 301 44.91 46.02 -41.62
C GLU A 301 45.90 45.61 -40.52
N LEU A 302 45.48 44.75 -39.58
CA LEU A 302 46.32 44.35 -38.43
C LEU A 302 47.55 43.52 -38.85
N GLU A 303 47.43 42.74 -39.92
CA GLU A 303 48.54 41.99 -40.52
C GLU A 303 49.54 42.88 -41.30
N THR A 304 49.18 44.14 -41.62
CA THR A 304 50.02 45.06 -42.40
C THR A 304 50.63 46.22 -41.59
N THR A 305 50.20 46.44 -40.34
CA THR A 305 50.80 47.46 -39.45
C THR A 305 52.00 46.93 -38.65
N ALA A 306 53.19 47.48 -38.89
CA ALA A 306 54.39 47.20 -38.10
C ALA A 306 54.34 47.91 -36.71
N PRO A 307 54.83 47.28 -35.62
CA PRO A 307 54.75 47.84 -34.28
C PRO A 307 55.82 48.92 -34.00
N PRO A 308 55.48 50.02 -33.30
CA PRO A 308 56.44 51.01 -32.82
C PRO A 308 57.14 50.55 -31.52
N VAL A 309 58.25 51.22 -31.19
CA VAL A 309 59.05 50.98 -29.98
C VAL A 309 58.89 52.14 -29.01
N GLU A 310 58.54 51.86 -27.75
CA GLU A 310 58.57 52.83 -26.65
C GLU A 310 59.15 52.21 -25.37
N GLU A 311 59.65 53.06 -24.48
CA GLU A 311 60.62 52.70 -23.43
C GLU A 311 59.96 52.45 -22.06
N LYS A 312 60.59 51.63 -21.22
CA LYS A 312 60.13 51.36 -19.84
C LYS A 312 61.02 52.00 -18.78
N ILE A 313 60.45 52.97 -18.06
CA ILE A 313 60.97 53.42 -16.76
C ILE A 313 60.63 52.36 -15.71
N ILE A 314 61.60 51.99 -14.87
CA ILE A 314 61.47 50.99 -13.81
C ILE A 314 61.51 51.68 -12.45
N ILE A 315 60.62 51.29 -11.54
CA ILE A 315 60.73 51.54 -10.11
C ILE A 315 60.70 50.17 -9.43
N GLU A 316 61.75 49.84 -8.69
CA GLU A 316 61.90 48.54 -8.02
C GLU A 316 61.35 48.58 -6.60
N GLU A 317 60.50 47.62 -6.23
CA GLU A 317 60.21 47.26 -4.84
C GLU A 317 60.58 45.78 -4.64
N VAL A 318 61.67 45.53 -3.92
CA VAL A 318 62.30 44.20 -3.87
C VAL A 318 61.73 43.35 -2.73
N LEU A 319 60.63 42.64 -3.01
CA LEU A 319 60.17 41.54 -2.17
C LEU A 319 60.92 40.25 -2.52
N LYS A 320 61.93 39.93 -1.70
CA LYS A 320 62.80 38.76 -1.87
C LYS A 320 62.09 37.46 -1.44
N VAL A 321 61.30 36.88 -2.35
CA VAL A 321 60.66 35.56 -2.14
C VAL A 321 61.65 34.45 -2.49
N GLU A 322 62.21 33.81 -1.47
CA GLU A 322 63.01 32.59 -1.66
C GLU A 322 62.08 31.42 -2.02
N ARG A 323 62.30 30.80 -3.18
CA ARG A 323 61.52 29.66 -3.68
C ARG A 323 62.32 28.37 -3.56
N ASP A 324 61.64 27.26 -3.28
CA ASP A 324 62.29 25.96 -3.10
C ASP A 324 63.03 25.50 -4.38
N PRO A 325 64.36 25.30 -4.36
CA PRO A 325 65.14 24.96 -5.55
C PRO A 325 64.89 23.55 -6.09
N LYS A 326 64.06 22.74 -5.40
CA LYS A 326 63.52 21.48 -5.93
C LYS A 326 62.25 21.71 -6.75
N LEU A 327 61.40 22.63 -6.30
CA LEU A 327 60.11 22.95 -6.92
C LEU A 327 60.33 23.80 -8.17
N GLU A 328 61.32 24.68 -8.15
CA GLU A 328 61.80 25.41 -9.33
C GLU A 328 62.32 24.46 -10.41
N LYS A 329 63.21 23.51 -10.08
CA LYS A 329 63.71 22.50 -11.04
C LYS A 329 62.62 21.61 -11.63
N LEU A 330 61.59 21.25 -10.86
CA LEU A 330 60.43 20.52 -11.38
C LEU A 330 59.56 21.41 -12.29
N THR A 331 59.41 22.69 -11.96
CA THR A 331 58.70 23.67 -12.79
C THR A 331 59.44 23.91 -14.10
N ASP A 332 60.77 24.00 -14.09
CA ASP A 332 61.60 24.18 -15.28
C ASP A 332 61.64 22.92 -16.15
N GLY A 333 61.66 21.72 -15.55
CA GLY A 333 61.44 20.47 -16.28
C GLY A 333 60.10 20.48 -17.02
N ILE A 334 59.01 20.78 -16.31
CA ILE A 334 57.66 20.87 -16.90
C ILE A 334 57.57 21.98 -17.96
N ARG A 335 58.30 23.09 -17.82
CA ARG A 335 58.40 24.13 -18.88
C ARG A 335 59.10 23.59 -20.12
N VAL A 336 60.24 22.93 -19.98
CA VAL A 336 60.98 22.34 -21.10
C VAL A 336 60.15 21.25 -21.79
N ASP A 337 59.46 20.39 -21.03
CA ASP A 337 58.55 19.37 -21.58
C ASP A 337 57.35 19.99 -22.30
N LEU A 338 56.80 21.11 -21.79
CA LEU A 338 55.72 21.84 -22.44
C LEU A 338 56.20 22.62 -23.68
N GLU A 339 57.45 23.09 -23.69
CA GLU A 339 58.11 23.67 -24.88
C GLU A 339 58.41 22.61 -25.95
N THR A 340 58.84 21.39 -25.59
CA THR A 340 59.05 20.31 -26.58
C THR A 340 57.72 19.84 -27.18
N GLU A 341 56.70 19.59 -26.37
CA GLU A 341 55.34 19.29 -26.84
C GLU A 341 54.76 20.42 -27.72
N SER A 342 54.93 21.68 -27.33
CA SER A 342 54.52 22.84 -28.16
C SER A 342 55.24 22.88 -29.52
N ASN A 343 56.53 22.51 -29.56
CA ASN A 343 57.29 22.38 -30.79
C ASN A 343 56.85 21.17 -31.64
N GLU A 344 56.48 20.04 -31.03
CA GLU A 344 55.92 18.87 -31.74
C GLU A 344 54.54 19.17 -32.31
N ILE A 345 53.64 19.81 -31.55
CA ILE A 345 52.35 20.32 -32.03
C ILE A 345 52.57 21.27 -33.22
N SER A 346 53.47 22.25 -33.07
CA SER A 346 53.84 23.19 -34.13
C SER A 346 54.42 22.50 -35.37
N ARG A 347 55.07 21.34 -35.22
CA ARG A 347 55.55 20.51 -36.34
C ARG A 347 54.39 19.78 -37.01
N LEU A 348 53.53 19.11 -36.24
CA LEU A 348 52.36 18.40 -36.75
C LEU A 348 51.40 19.35 -37.49
N GLU A 349 51.22 20.58 -37.03
CA GLU A 349 50.45 21.61 -37.76
C GLU A 349 51.06 22.01 -39.11
N ARG A 350 52.39 21.98 -39.25
CA ARG A 350 53.07 22.21 -40.54
C ARG A 350 52.88 21.00 -41.46
N GLU A 351 52.98 19.79 -40.94
CA GLU A 351 52.73 18.55 -41.69
C GLU A 351 51.26 18.46 -42.15
N ILE A 352 50.29 18.80 -41.30
CA ILE A 352 48.86 18.90 -41.65
C ILE A 352 48.61 19.97 -42.72
N ARG A 353 49.24 21.15 -42.64
CA ARG A 353 49.15 22.18 -43.68
C ARG A 353 49.72 21.69 -45.01
N ASN A 354 50.88 21.03 -45.00
CA ASN A 354 51.49 20.46 -46.21
C ASN A 354 50.60 19.36 -46.84
N LEU A 355 49.96 18.51 -46.03
CA LEU A 355 49.01 17.50 -46.50
C LEU A 355 47.73 18.13 -47.09
N ARG A 356 47.20 19.21 -46.49
CA ARG A 356 46.07 19.98 -47.04
C ARG A 356 46.42 20.61 -48.39
N ILE A 357 47.58 21.26 -48.50
CA ILE A 357 48.07 21.83 -49.77
C ILE A 357 48.23 20.74 -50.83
N ARG A 358 48.76 19.57 -50.47
CA ARG A 358 48.94 18.45 -51.41
C ARG A 358 47.61 17.84 -51.87
N LEU A 359 46.61 17.76 -50.99
CA LEU A 359 45.23 17.41 -51.37
C LEU A 359 44.62 18.46 -52.31
N GLU A 360 44.82 19.75 -52.04
CA GLU A 360 44.32 20.84 -52.89
C GLU A 360 44.96 20.82 -54.28
N ILE A 361 46.26 20.52 -54.38
CA ILE A 361 46.97 20.33 -55.65
C ILE A 361 46.38 19.13 -56.41
N LEU A 362 46.27 17.95 -55.78
CA LEU A 362 45.68 16.76 -56.40
C LEU A 362 44.22 16.99 -56.85
N GLN A 363 43.46 17.80 -56.09
CA GLN A 363 42.08 18.18 -56.43
C GLN A 363 42.03 19.18 -57.60
N LYS A 364 43.02 20.07 -57.72
CA LYS A 364 43.17 21.01 -58.84
C LYS A 364 43.67 20.33 -60.12
N GLU A 365 44.65 19.43 -60.03
CA GLU A 365 45.12 18.60 -61.15
C GLU A 365 43.97 17.80 -61.77
N LYS A 366 43.03 17.33 -60.96
CA LYS A 366 41.81 16.63 -61.39
C LYS A 366 40.74 17.54 -62.04
N SER A 367 41.04 18.82 -62.26
CA SER A 367 40.08 19.84 -62.76
C SER A 367 40.62 20.72 -63.90
N THR A 368 41.76 20.38 -64.51
CA THR A 368 42.40 21.17 -65.57
C THR A 368 41.84 20.93 -66.97
N GLU A 369 40.52 21.04 -67.15
CA GLU A 369 39.96 21.29 -68.47
C GLU A 369 40.29 22.73 -68.90
N LYS A 370 41.15 22.89 -69.91
CA LYS A 370 41.40 24.19 -70.57
C LYS A 370 41.05 24.15 -72.05
N VAL A 371 40.03 24.94 -72.36
CA VAL A 371 39.51 25.28 -73.69
C VAL A 371 40.61 25.43 -74.75
N VAL A 372 40.44 24.73 -75.87
CA VAL A 372 41.11 25.00 -77.15
C VAL A 372 40.01 25.30 -78.18
N TYR A 373 40.26 26.27 -79.07
CA TYR A 373 39.29 26.68 -80.08
C TYR A 373 39.12 25.61 -81.17
N ARG A 374 37.92 25.60 -81.75
CA ARG A 374 37.40 24.54 -82.64
C ARG A 374 38.10 24.51 -84.00
N GLU A 375 39.03 23.58 -84.18
CA GLU A 375 39.38 23.04 -85.49
C GLU A 375 38.85 21.60 -85.61
N VAL A 376 38.27 21.25 -86.77
CA VAL A 376 37.47 20.01 -86.92
C VAL A 376 38.32 18.90 -87.54
N VAL A 377 39.00 18.13 -86.69
CA VAL A 377 39.51 16.80 -87.05
C VAL A 377 38.46 15.77 -86.63
N ARG A 378 37.87 15.06 -87.59
CA ARG A 378 37.08 13.86 -87.31
C ARG A 378 38.04 12.74 -86.92
N VAL A 379 38.16 12.48 -85.62
CA VAL A 379 38.65 11.19 -85.13
C VAL A 379 37.45 10.24 -85.15
N GLU A 380 37.42 9.31 -86.11
CA GLU A 380 36.54 8.15 -85.99
C GLU A 380 37.01 7.33 -84.79
N LYS A 381 36.10 7.05 -83.86
CA LYS A 381 36.41 6.21 -82.71
C LYS A 381 36.56 4.77 -83.19
N ASP A 382 37.60 4.09 -82.71
CA ASP A 382 37.78 2.67 -82.99
C ASP A 382 36.58 1.86 -82.44
N PRO A 383 35.78 1.22 -83.31
CA PRO A 383 34.57 0.51 -82.89
C PRO A 383 34.89 -0.72 -82.05
N ALA A 384 36.09 -1.31 -82.16
CA ALA A 384 36.52 -2.40 -81.29
C ALA A 384 36.64 -1.92 -79.84
N VAL A 385 37.23 -0.74 -79.62
CA VAL A 385 37.44 -0.17 -78.28
C VAL A 385 36.12 0.31 -77.65
N GLU A 386 35.18 0.86 -78.42
CA GLU A 386 33.85 1.16 -77.86
C GLU A 386 33.05 -0.12 -77.55
N ALA A 387 33.18 -1.19 -78.35
CA ALA A 387 32.55 -2.49 -78.09
C ALA A 387 33.14 -3.20 -76.87
N GLU A 388 34.47 -3.24 -76.69
CA GLU A 388 35.11 -3.77 -75.48
C GLU A 388 34.70 -2.99 -74.24
N ARG A 389 34.63 -1.65 -74.33
CA ARG A 389 34.13 -0.81 -73.23
C ARG A 389 32.66 -1.08 -72.91
N GLU A 390 31.85 -1.43 -73.91
CA GLU A 390 30.44 -1.78 -73.72
C GLU A 390 30.29 -3.17 -73.09
N LEU A 391 31.04 -4.17 -73.53
CA LEU A 391 31.12 -5.49 -72.89
C LEU A 391 31.59 -5.42 -71.43
N LEU A 392 32.63 -4.63 -71.15
CA LEU A 392 33.10 -4.40 -69.78
C LEU A 392 32.05 -3.67 -68.91
N ARG A 393 31.31 -2.72 -69.48
CA ARG A 393 30.17 -2.08 -68.79
C ARG A 393 29.04 -3.07 -68.51
N GLU A 394 28.72 -3.94 -69.46
CA GLU A 394 27.70 -4.98 -69.30
C GLU A 394 28.12 -6.01 -68.24
N GLN A 395 29.40 -6.43 -68.23
CA GLN A 395 29.96 -7.32 -67.21
C GLN A 395 29.95 -6.67 -65.82
N VAL A 396 30.35 -5.40 -65.69
CA VAL A 396 30.23 -4.65 -64.43
C VAL A 396 28.76 -4.49 -64.01
N SER A 397 27.82 -4.37 -64.95
CA SER A 397 26.38 -4.36 -64.63
C SER A 397 25.88 -5.72 -64.15
N LYS A 398 26.35 -6.83 -64.77
CA LYS A 398 26.02 -8.20 -64.35
C LYS A 398 26.54 -8.51 -62.94
N GLU A 399 27.78 -8.12 -62.61
CA GLU A 399 28.31 -8.27 -61.25
C GLU A 399 27.64 -7.33 -60.23
N ARG A 400 27.24 -6.12 -60.63
CA ARG A 400 26.42 -5.23 -59.76
C ARG A 400 25.05 -5.82 -59.45
N ASN A 401 24.41 -6.47 -60.43
CA ASN A 401 23.12 -7.13 -60.23
C ASN A 401 23.29 -8.34 -59.30
N LYS A 402 24.20 -9.27 -59.60
CA LYS A 402 24.53 -10.41 -58.70
C LYS A 402 24.83 -9.96 -57.27
N ARG A 403 25.58 -8.87 -57.10
CA ARG A 403 25.89 -8.30 -55.79
C ARG A 403 24.63 -7.81 -55.08
N ARG A 404 23.72 -7.12 -55.78
CA ARG A 404 22.41 -6.73 -55.23
C ARG A 404 21.58 -7.95 -54.86
N ASP A 405 21.51 -8.97 -55.72
CA ASP A 405 20.78 -10.21 -55.45
C ASP A 405 21.31 -10.88 -54.16
N ILE A 406 22.63 -10.86 -53.94
CA ILE A 406 23.26 -11.35 -52.70
C ILE A 406 22.97 -10.44 -51.50
N GLU A 407 23.01 -9.11 -51.65
CA GLU A 407 22.70 -8.13 -50.60
C GLU A 407 21.22 -8.20 -50.17
N ASP A 408 20.29 -8.45 -51.10
CA ASP A 408 18.86 -8.64 -50.84
C ASP A 408 18.58 -10.01 -50.18
N ASN A 409 19.26 -11.07 -50.62
CA ASN A 409 19.24 -12.36 -49.91
C ASN A 409 19.79 -12.24 -48.49
N MET A 410 20.89 -11.51 -48.28
CA MET A 410 21.44 -11.26 -46.94
C MET A 410 20.45 -10.48 -46.05
N GLN A 411 19.78 -9.45 -46.57
CA GLN A 411 18.70 -8.77 -45.86
C GLN A 411 17.56 -9.71 -45.48
N SER A 412 17.12 -10.59 -46.39
CA SER A 412 16.11 -11.62 -46.11
C SER A 412 16.54 -12.58 -44.99
N PHE A 413 17.80 -13.05 -45.00
CA PHE A 413 18.36 -13.85 -43.91
C PHE A 413 18.46 -13.06 -42.60
N THR A 414 18.87 -11.79 -42.60
CA THR A 414 18.89 -10.93 -41.41
C THR A 414 17.49 -10.74 -40.82
N LEU A 415 16.47 -10.50 -41.65
CA LEU A 415 15.07 -10.42 -41.21
C LEU A 415 14.61 -11.74 -40.58
N LYS A 416 14.95 -12.88 -41.18
CA LYS A 416 14.58 -14.20 -40.65
C LYS A 416 15.33 -14.56 -39.36
N ILE A 417 16.59 -14.13 -39.22
CA ILE A 417 17.35 -14.23 -37.96
C ILE A 417 16.71 -13.36 -36.88
N ASN A 418 16.34 -12.11 -37.20
CA ASN A 418 15.66 -11.22 -36.25
C ASN A 418 14.29 -11.76 -35.82
N GLN A 419 13.52 -12.35 -36.74
CA GLN A 419 12.29 -13.07 -36.40
C GLN A 419 12.56 -14.23 -35.44
N LEU A 420 13.54 -15.09 -35.73
CA LEU A 420 13.91 -16.22 -34.86
C LEU A 420 14.48 -15.79 -33.50
N LEU A 421 15.17 -14.65 -33.43
CA LEU A 421 15.60 -14.05 -32.16
C LEU A 421 14.40 -13.51 -31.37
N SER A 422 13.45 -12.85 -32.03
CA SER A 422 12.24 -12.33 -31.39
C SER A 422 11.35 -13.47 -30.85
N SER A 423 11.15 -14.54 -31.62
CA SER A 423 10.40 -15.71 -31.15
C SER A 423 11.14 -16.45 -30.03
N LYS A 424 12.48 -16.51 -30.07
CA LYS A 424 13.28 -17.02 -28.94
C LYS A 424 13.10 -16.17 -27.67
N THR A 425 13.00 -14.84 -27.78
CA THR A 425 12.72 -13.99 -26.61
C THR A 425 11.31 -14.18 -26.07
N VAL A 426 10.30 -14.39 -26.93
CA VAL A 426 8.92 -14.70 -26.49
C VAL A 426 8.87 -16.06 -25.81
N VAL A 427 9.44 -17.12 -26.41
CA VAL A 427 9.50 -18.47 -25.82
C VAL A 427 10.26 -18.46 -24.48
N SER A 428 11.31 -17.66 -24.34
CA SER A 428 12.03 -17.51 -23.07
C SER A 428 11.20 -16.76 -22.01
N GLN A 429 10.39 -15.78 -22.41
CA GLN A 429 9.42 -15.13 -21.52
C GLN A 429 8.32 -16.12 -21.08
N GLU A 430 7.75 -16.89 -22.01
CA GLU A 430 6.80 -17.97 -21.71
C GLU A 430 7.40 -19.02 -20.77
N GLU A 431 8.65 -19.44 -21.00
CA GLU A 431 9.39 -20.36 -20.12
C GLU A 431 9.53 -19.80 -18.69
N THR A 432 9.93 -18.53 -18.53
CA THR A 432 10.01 -17.90 -17.20
C THR A 432 8.64 -17.75 -16.52
N ILE A 433 7.58 -17.47 -17.27
CA ILE A 433 6.20 -17.45 -16.76
C ILE A 433 5.78 -18.86 -16.28
N LEU A 434 6.07 -19.90 -17.07
CA LEU A 434 5.77 -21.29 -16.70
C LEU A 434 6.58 -21.76 -15.48
N ILE A 435 7.83 -21.33 -15.33
CA ILE A 435 8.65 -21.57 -14.13
C ILE A 435 8.03 -20.87 -12.91
N THR A 436 7.71 -19.59 -12.99
CA THR A 436 7.12 -18.86 -11.84
C THR A 436 5.74 -19.40 -11.43
N ASN A 437 4.93 -19.86 -12.40
CA ASN A 437 3.66 -20.55 -12.14
C ASN A 437 3.86 -21.92 -11.47
N LYS A 438 4.83 -22.71 -11.94
CA LYS A 438 5.22 -23.98 -11.32
C LYS A 438 5.70 -23.78 -9.88
N ASP A 439 6.50 -22.75 -9.62
CA ASP A 439 7.03 -22.44 -8.30
C ASP A 439 5.97 -21.81 -7.37
N ALA A 440 4.91 -21.21 -7.92
CA ALA A 440 3.70 -20.85 -7.16
C ALA A 440 2.90 -22.10 -6.75
N LEU A 441 2.55 -22.96 -7.70
CA LEU A 441 1.80 -24.21 -7.46
C LEU A 441 2.55 -25.17 -6.52
N GLN A 442 3.88 -25.22 -6.58
CA GLN A 442 4.69 -26.02 -5.65
C GLN A 442 4.66 -25.44 -4.22
N ARG A 443 4.66 -24.11 -4.04
CA ARG A 443 4.46 -23.47 -2.73
C ARG A 443 3.06 -23.72 -2.17
N GLU A 444 2.01 -23.56 -2.98
CA GLU A 444 0.63 -23.85 -2.58
C GLU A 444 0.48 -25.32 -2.14
N LYS A 445 1.07 -26.25 -2.88
CA LYS A 445 1.13 -27.68 -2.53
C LYS A 445 1.86 -27.92 -1.20
N GLU A 446 2.96 -27.22 -0.93
CA GLU A 446 3.68 -27.32 0.35
C GLU A 446 2.92 -26.68 1.52
N ASP A 447 2.21 -25.57 1.28
CA ASP A 447 1.30 -24.94 2.25
C ASP A 447 0.14 -25.89 2.59
N LEU A 448 -0.51 -26.49 1.59
CA LEU A 448 -1.56 -27.48 1.76
C LEU A 448 -1.05 -28.74 2.48
N GLN A 449 0.17 -29.22 2.18
CA GLN A 449 0.79 -30.33 2.92
C GLN A 449 1.10 -29.96 4.39
N ARG A 450 1.47 -28.70 4.67
CA ARG A 450 1.64 -28.20 6.04
C ARG A 450 0.30 -28.08 6.78
N GLN A 451 -0.76 -27.62 6.11
CA GLN A 451 -2.12 -27.60 6.66
C GLN A 451 -2.66 -29.01 6.95
N LEU A 452 -2.49 -29.96 6.04
CA LEU A 452 -2.90 -31.37 6.26
C LEU A 452 -2.19 -31.98 7.48
N LYS A 453 -0.87 -31.81 7.59
CA LYS A 453 -0.11 -32.27 8.77
C LYS A 453 -0.58 -31.61 10.07
N ALA A 454 -0.95 -30.33 10.05
CA ALA A 454 -1.50 -29.65 11.21
C ALA A 454 -2.88 -30.19 11.60
N LEU A 455 -3.76 -30.46 10.62
CA LEU A 455 -5.08 -31.09 10.84
C LEU A 455 -4.96 -32.54 11.32
N GLU A 456 -4.00 -33.31 10.83
CA GLU A 456 -3.71 -34.66 11.33
C GLU A 456 -3.21 -34.63 12.78
N ALA A 457 -2.31 -33.70 13.12
CA ALA A 457 -1.85 -33.50 14.50
C ALA A 457 -3.01 -33.08 15.42
N GLN A 458 -3.90 -32.17 14.98
CA GLN A 458 -5.12 -31.81 15.71
C GLN A 458 -6.05 -33.02 15.89
N ARG A 459 -6.26 -33.84 14.85
CA ARG A 459 -7.05 -35.07 14.96
C ARG A 459 -6.46 -36.04 15.98
N GLN A 460 -5.13 -36.17 16.01
CA GLN A 460 -4.42 -36.99 17.02
C GLN A 460 -4.60 -36.45 18.43
N THR A 461 -4.43 -35.13 18.66
CA THR A 461 -4.63 -34.54 20.01
C THR A 461 -6.07 -34.67 20.47
N ILE A 462 -7.05 -34.43 19.61
CA ILE A 462 -8.48 -34.65 19.89
C ILE A 462 -8.74 -36.11 20.27
N THR A 463 -8.18 -37.07 19.52
CA THR A 463 -8.29 -38.50 19.82
C THR A 463 -7.71 -38.85 21.19
N ILE A 464 -6.53 -38.32 21.53
CA ILE A 464 -5.87 -38.53 22.82
C ILE A 464 -6.69 -37.91 23.97
N THR A 465 -7.16 -36.67 23.82
CA THR A 465 -7.99 -36.02 24.85
C THR A 465 -9.34 -36.71 25.04
N PHE A 466 -9.96 -37.22 23.96
CA PHE A 466 -11.18 -38.01 24.05
C PHE A 466 -10.95 -39.34 24.78
N GLN A 467 -9.84 -40.04 24.49
CA GLN A 467 -9.47 -41.26 25.23
C GLN A 467 -9.19 -40.97 26.72
N GLN A 468 -8.54 -39.86 27.05
CA GLN A 468 -8.32 -39.42 28.43
C GLN A 468 -9.64 -39.09 29.15
N GLN A 469 -10.53 -38.32 28.51
CA GLN A 469 -11.85 -38.02 29.05
C GLN A 469 -12.69 -39.29 29.23
N SER A 470 -12.70 -40.20 28.26
CA SER A 470 -13.39 -41.49 28.37
C SER A 470 -12.88 -42.31 29.56
N LYS A 471 -11.56 -42.36 29.79
CA LYS A 471 -10.97 -43.02 30.97
C LYS A 471 -11.44 -42.37 32.28
N LEU A 472 -11.34 -41.04 32.39
CA LEU A 472 -11.79 -40.28 33.56
C LEU A 472 -13.31 -40.42 33.81
N VAL A 473 -14.13 -40.55 32.77
CA VAL A 473 -15.57 -40.83 32.89
C VAL A 473 -15.81 -42.26 33.37
N THR A 474 -15.11 -43.27 32.85
CA THR A 474 -15.22 -44.65 33.36
C THR A 474 -14.76 -44.77 34.82
N GLU A 475 -13.71 -44.07 35.21
CA GLU A 475 -13.21 -44.01 36.58
C GLU A 475 -14.21 -43.30 37.52
N ARG A 476 -14.74 -42.14 37.11
CA ARG A 476 -15.81 -41.44 37.85
C ARG A 476 -17.06 -42.31 37.98
N ASN A 477 -17.45 -43.04 36.95
CA ASN A 477 -18.60 -43.96 37.00
C ASN A 477 -18.34 -45.17 37.92
N LEU A 478 -17.12 -45.70 37.95
CA LEU A 478 -16.72 -46.77 38.88
C LEU A 478 -16.73 -46.26 40.32
N MET A 479 -16.16 -45.08 40.58
CA MET A 479 -16.15 -44.43 41.89
C MET A 479 -17.55 -44.02 42.34
N ALA A 480 -18.42 -43.58 41.43
CA ALA A 480 -19.82 -43.31 41.71
C ALA A 480 -20.58 -44.59 42.09
N ARG A 481 -20.38 -45.70 41.36
CA ARG A 481 -20.93 -47.02 41.72
C ARG A 481 -20.40 -47.53 43.06
N GLN A 482 -19.11 -47.34 43.36
CA GLN A 482 -18.54 -47.72 44.65
C GLN A 482 -19.11 -46.88 45.79
N ARG A 483 -19.32 -45.57 45.57
CA ARG A 483 -20.01 -44.68 46.52
C ARG A 483 -21.46 -45.10 46.71
N SER A 484 -22.22 -45.35 45.63
CA SER A 484 -23.63 -45.75 45.72
C SER A 484 -23.81 -47.10 46.40
N LEU A 485 -22.88 -48.04 46.20
CA LEU A 485 -22.84 -49.30 46.95
C LEU A 485 -22.59 -49.07 48.45
N LYS A 486 -21.60 -48.24 48.80
CA LYS A 486 -21.31 -47.88 50.20
C LYS A 486 -22.47 -47.15 50.89
N THR A 487 -23.12 -46.21 50.19
CA THR A 487 -24.32 -45.55 50.73
C THR A 487 -25.50 -46.52 50.81
N ASN A 488 -25.65 -47.47 49.89
CA ASN A 488 -26.71 -48.47 49.98
C ASN A 488 -26.48 -49.43 51.17
N THR A 489 -25.24 -49.86 51.44
CA THR A 489 -24.93 -50.66 52.64
C THR A 489 -25.13 -49.87 53.92
N GLU A 490 -24.81 -48.58 53.95
CA GLU A 490 -25.06 -47.73 55.12
C GLU A 490 -26.55 -47.41 55.28
N ILE A 491 -27.31 -47.25 54.19
CA ILE A 491 -28.78 -47.14 54.22
C ILE A 491 -29.39 -48.43 54.75
N GLN A 492 -29.02 -49.61 54.26
CA GLN A 492 -29.51 -50.89 54.77
C GLN A 492 -29.18 -51.10 56.26
N ARG A 493 -28.00 -50.64 56.69
CA ARG A 493 -27.62 -50.62 58.10
C ARG A 493 -28.49 -49.65 58.91
N LEU A 494 -28.68 -48.43 58.43
CA LEU A 494 -29.54 -47.43 59.08
C LEU A 494 -31.01 -47.86 59.08
N GLU A 495 -31.49 -48.57 58.05
CA GLU A 495 -32.82 -49.20 58.01
C GLU A 495 -32.96 -50.26 59.10
N GLN A 496 -31.92 -51.08 59.34
CA GLN A 496 -31.90 -52.03 60.47
C GLN A 496 -31.80 -51.32 61.82
N GLU A 497 -30.97 -50.29 61.97
CA GLU A 497 -30.86 -49.50 63.20
C GLU A 497 -32.15 -48.72 63.50
N ILE A 498 -32.85 -48.21 62.48
CA ILE A 498 -34.17 -47.60 62.56
C ILE A 498 -35.24 -48.65 62.87
N LEU A 499 -35.18 -49.86 62.32
CA LEU A 499 -36.12 -50.94 62.67
C LEU A 499 -35.93 -51.36 64.14
N ASN A 500 -34.69 -51.53 64.59
CA ASN A 500 -34.36 -51.87 65.97
C ASN A 500 -34.75 -50.74 66.96
N GLU A 501 -34.49 -49.48 66.64
CA GLU A 501 -34.96 -48.36 67.48
C GLU A 501 -36.46 -48.16 67.36
N LYS A 502 -37.11 -48.51 66.23
CA LYS A 502 -38.58 -48.56 66.10
C LYS A 502 -39.19 -49.65 66.98
N ASP A 503 -38.60 -50.83 67.06
CA ASP A 503 -39.06 -51.89 67.97
C ASP A 503 -38.83 -51.51 69.43
N ARG A 504 -37.73 -50.80 69.74
CA ARG A 504 -37.50 -50.16 71.05
C ARG A 504 -38.46 -49.00 71.32
N ILE A 505 -38.87 -48.25 70.31
CA ILE A 505 -39.91 -47.22 70.40
C ILE A 505 -41.24 -47.92 70.65
N HIS A 506 -41.61 -48.99 69.96
CA HIS A 506 -42.83 -49.75 70.25
C HIS A 506 -42.83 -50.36 71.66
N GLN A 507 -41.68 -50.82 72.18
CA GLN A 507 -41.54 -51.22 73.59
C GLN A 507 -41.73 -50.03 74.55
N LYS A 508 -41.13 -48.87 74.23
CA LYS A 508 -41.36 -47.62 74.97
C LYS A 508 -42.81 -47.14 74.82
N ASP A 509 -43.47 -47.34 73.69
CA ASP A 509 -44.85 -46.94 73.41
C ASP A 509 -45.80 -47.83 74.20
N THR A 510 -45.54 -49.13 74.34
CA THR A 510 -46.30 -49.98 75.27
C THR A 510 -46.13 -49.52 76.72
N LEU A 511 -44.90 -49.15 77.15
CA LEU A 511 -44.66 -48.57 78.47
C LEU A 511 -45.27 -47.17 78.62
N ILE A 512 -45.31 -46.36 77.57
CA ILE A 512 -45.93 -45.03 77.53
C ILE A 512 -47.45 -45.16 77.50
N ILE A 513 -48.03 -46.20 76.90
CA ILE A 513 -49.46 -46.49 76.98
C ILE A 513 -49.80 -46.99 78.39
N GLU A 514 -48.98 -47.82 79.02
CA GLU A 514 -49.14 -48.18 80.44
C GLU A 514 -49.04 -46.93 81.35
N LEU A 515 -48.06 -46.05 81.11
CA LEU A 515 -47.88 -44.80 81.83
C LEU A 515 -48.95 -43.74 81.50
N GLN A 516 -49.50 -43.69 80.29
CA GLN A 516 -50.63 -42.83 79.92
C GLN A 516 -51.94 -43.38 80.48
N ASN A 517 -52.06 -44.68 80.69
CA ASN A 517 -53.12 -45.25 81.52
C ASN A 517 -52.94 -44.97 83.03
N SER A 518 -51.79 -44.44 83.48
CA SER A 518 -51.70 -43.69 84.75
C SER A 518 -51.93 -42.19 84.59
N ILE A 519 -51.33 -41.52 83.60
CA ILE A 519 -51.34 -40.06 83.45
C ILE A 519 -52.68 -39.51 82.93
N GLN A 520 -53.50 -40.27 82.20
CA GLN A 520 -54.90 -39.89 81.92
C GLN A 520 -55.79 -39.87 83.18
N LYS A 521 -55.28 -40.30 84.34
CA LYS A 521 -55.91 -40.11 85.66
C LYS A 521 -55.41 -38.84 86.36
N GLU A 522 -54.55 -38.04 85.70
CA GLU A 522 -53.73 -36.98 86.28
C GLU A 522 -53.77 -35.68 85.44
N ASP A 523 -53.54 -35.76 84.12
CA ASP A 523 -53.45 -34.62 83.19
C ASP A 523 -54.82 -34.10 82.66
N GLN A 524 -55.61 -33.44 83.52
CA GLN A 524 -56.81 -32.70 83.09
C GLN A 524 -56.56 -31.17 82.90
N VAL A 525 -55.34 -30.76 82.50
CA VAL A 525 -54.85 -29.36 82.68
C VAL A 525 -54.01 -28.81 81.49
N GLU A 526 -54.35 -27.58 81.04
CA GLU A 526 -53.57 -26.58 80.25
C GLU A 526 -53.46 -26.60 78.68
N THR A 527 -52.94 -25.50 78.09
CA THR A 527 -53.52 -24.76 76.91
C THR A 527 -52.55 -24.36 75.74
N HIS A 528 -53.03 -23.65 74.68
CA HIS A 528 -52.34 -23.28 73.40
C HIS A 528 -52.81 -21.90 72.79
N THR A 529 -52.09 -21.25 71.85
CA THR A 529 -52.36 -19.85 71.32
C THR A 529 -52.59 -19.71 69.78
N ARG A 530 -53.02 -18.53 69.25
CA ARG A 530 -53.38 -18.29 67.80
C ARG A 530 -53.41 -16.80 67.31
N GLU A 531 -53.10 -16.54 66.03
CA GLU A 531 -52.97 -15.17 65.42
C GLU A 531 -53.74 -14.98 64.08
N THR A 532 -54.09 -13.73 63.68
CA THR A 532 -54.82 -13.39 62.41
C THR A 532 -54.57 -11.97 61.84
N ASN A 533 -54.72 -11.77 60.51
CA ASN A 533 -54.41 -10.52 59.78
C ASN A 533 -55.53 -10.07 58.81
N MET A 534 -55.85 -8.76 58.72
CA MET A 534 -56.80 -8.17 57.73
C MET A 534 -56.52 -6.68 57.41
N SER A 535 -56.81 -6.20 56.19
CA SER A 535 -56.70 -4.76 55.84
C SER A 535 -57.74 -4.26 54.82
N THR A 536 -57.83 -2.93 54.66
CA THR A 536 -58.87 -2.24 53.85
C THR A 536 -58.30 -1.16 52.93
N ARG A 537 -58.78 -1.11 51.68
CA ARG A 537 -58.27 -0.24 50.60
C ARG A 537 -59.41 0.48 49.84
N VAL A 538 -59.15 1.68 49.32
CA VAL A 538 -60.13 2.57 48.68
C VAL A 538 -59.88 2.69 47.16
N SER A 539 -60.94 2.83 46.36
CA SER A 539 -60.83 3.12 44.92
C SER A 539 -62.02 3.93 44.43
N ILE A 540 -61.83 4.72 43.38
CA ILE A 540 -62.81 5.66 42.85
C ILE A 540 -63.09 5.32 41.39
N MET A 541 -64.36 5.18 41.02
CA MET A 541 -64.75 4.87 39.65
C MET A 541 -64.82 6.13 38.80
N ASP A 542 -64.09 6.17 37.69
CA ASP A 542 -64.27 7.18 36.64
C ASP A 542 -65.63 6.96 35.94
N PRO A 543 -66.54 7.95 35.94
CA PRO A 543 -67.87 7.81 35.36
C PRO A 543 -67.90 7.73 33.82
N GLU A 544 -66.86 8.19 33.10
CA GLU A 544 -66.85 8.10 31.63
C GLU A 544 -66.18 6.81 31.11
N THR A 545 -65.12 6.30 31.74
CA THR A 545 -64.50 5.02 31.32
C THR A 545 -64.91 3.80 32.13
N GLY A 546 -65.64 3.97 33.25
CA GLY A 546 -66.11 2.89 34.12
C GLY A 546 -64.99 2.15 34.87
N LYS A 547 -63.80 2.74 34.97
CA LYS A 547 -62.62 2.12 35.58
C LYS A 547 -62.42 2.61 37.01
N ASN A 548 -62.07 1.68 37.91
CA ASN A 548 -61.64 2.02 39.25
C ASN A 548 -60.18 2.50 39.22
N LEU A 549 -59.97 3.75 39.62
CA LEU A 549 -58.70 4.42 39.79
C LEU A 549 -58.32 4.46 41.28
N SER A 550 -57.04 4.66 41.60
CA SER A 550 -56.66 5.04 42.97
C SER A 550 -57.11 6.48 43.25
N PRO A 551 -57.27 6.88 44.53
CA PRO A 551 -57.56 8.27 44.88
C PRO A 551 -56.56 9.28 44.30
N TYR A 552 -55.28 8.89 44.15
CA TYR A 552 -54.24 9.75 43.57
C TYR A 552 -54.39 9.91 42.05
N ASP A 553 -54.69 8.82 41.33
CA ASP A 553 -54.89 8.87 39.88
C ASP A 553 -56.15 9.66 39.51
N ALA A 554 -57.22 9.52 40.32
CA ALA A 554 -58.46 10.28 40.18
C ALA A 554 -58.23 11.80 40.42
N TYR A 555 -57.36 12.16 41.36
CA TYR A 555 -56.96 13.55 41.59
C TYR A 555 -56.15 14.12 40.42
N LEU A 556 -55.17 13.36 39.89
CA LEU A 556 -54.38 13.78 38.72
C LEU A 556 -55.22 13.96 37.46
N GLN A 557 -56.31 13.19 37.32
CA GLN A 557 -57.29 13.32 36.22
C GLN A 557 -58.38 14.39 36.49
N GLY A 558 -58.34 15.07 37.65
CA GLY A 558 -59.29 16.12 38.01
C GLY A 558 -60.69 15.64 38.42
N LEU A 559 -60.87 14.33 38.63
CA LEU A 559 -62.15 13.71 39.01
C LEU A 559 -62.50 13.96 40.49
N ILE A 560 -61.50 14.28 41.33
CA ILE A 560 -61.68 14.75 42.71
C ILE A 560 -60.79 15.96 43.01
N GLY A 561 -61.20 16.79 43.97
CA GLY A 561 -60.41 17.91 44.46
C GLY A 561 -59.24 17.48 45.36
N ARG A 562 -58.22 18.36 45.50
CA ARG A 562 -57.02 18.08 46.32
C ARG A 562 -57.34 17.74 47.77
N GLU A 563 -58.37 18.36 48.34
CA GLU A 563 -58.79 18.14 49.74
C GLU A 563 -59.49 16.79 49.90
N GLN A 564 -60.30 16.38 48.91
CA GLN A 564 -60.92 15.06 48.85
C GLN A 564 -59.89 13.94 48.66
N TYR A 565 -58.81 14.20 47.88
CA TYR A 565 -57.69 13.26 47.76
C TYR A 565 -57.03 12.98 49.11
N ILE A 566 -56.70 14.04 49.87
CA ILE A 566 -56.05 13.90 51.18
C ILE A 566 -56.96 13.09 52.12
N GLN A 567 -58.25 13.43 52.20
CA GLN A 567 -59.23 12.70 53.02
C GLN A 567 -59.37 11.21 52.63
N LEU A 568 -59.28 10.87 51.34
CA LEU A 568 -59.40 9.48 50.88
C LEU A 568 -58.09 8.69 51.03
N ALA A 569 -56.94 9.36 51.02
CA ALA A 569 -55.65 8.75 51.32
C ALA A 569 -55.48 8.47 52.83
N GLU A 570 -56.04 9.33 53.70
CA GLU A 570 -56.07 9.15 55.16
C GLU A 570 -56.96 7.96 55.63
N LEU A 571 -57.71 7.33 54.71
CA LEU A 571 -58.62 6.21 55.00
C LEU A 571 -58.08 4.82 54.59
N GLU A 572 -56.89 4.72 53.99
CA GLU A 572 -56.25 3.43 53.66
C GLU A 572 -55.32 2.98 54.80
N CYS A 573 -55.70 1.92 55.55
CA CYS A 573 -54.99 1.46 56.75
C CYS A 573 -54.85 -0.09 56.83
N ASP A 574 -53.68 -0.54 57.30
CA ASP A 574 -53.32 -1.95 57.58
C ASP A 574 -53.16 -2.16 59.10
N TRP A 575 -53.94 -3.08 59.70
CA TRP A 575 -53.86 -3.42 61.13
C TRP A 575 -53.83 -4.94 61.35
N GLU A 576 -53.12 -5.41 62.38
CA GLU A 576 -52.90 -6.83 62.70
C GLU A 576 -53.39 -7.16 64.12
N GLU A 577 -54.03 -8.33 64.34
CA GLU A 577 -54.61 -8.73 65.65
C GLU A 577 -54.05 -10.06 66.16
N ILE A 578 -53.44 -10.01 67.35
CA ILE A 578 -52.77 -11.14 68.01
C ILE A 578 -53.53 -11.52 69.28
N THR A 579 -53.85 -12.82 69.46
CA THR A 579 -54.59 -13.33 70.62
C THR A 579 -53.81 -14.44 71.36
N SER A 580 -53.52 -14.24 72.63
CA SER A 580 -52.81 -15.23 73.47
C SER A 580 -53.67 -15.64 74.67
N THR A 581 -54.01 -16.93 74.76
CA THR A 581 -54.76 -17.50 75.89
C THR A 581 -53.77 -18.02 76.93
N GLY A 582 -53.82 -17.49 78.15
CA GLY A 582 -53.01 -17.95 79.29
C GLY A 582 -53.88 -18.14 80.55
N PRO A 583 -53.29 -18.54 81.69
CA PRO A 583 -54.04 -18.82 82.92
C PRO A 583 -54.86 -17.63 83.46
N ASP A 584 -54.42 -16.38 83.21
CA ASP A 584 -55.17 -15.14 83.54
C ASP A 584 -56.08 -14.63 82.38
N GLY A 585 -56.38 -15.50 81.41
CA GLY A 585 -57.37 -15.26 80.35
C GLY A 585 -56.91 -14.42 79.16
N ASP A 586 -57.52 -14.68 78.01
CA ASP A 586 -57.16 -14.20 76.66
C ASP A 586 -56.73 -12.72 76.60
N THR A 587 -55.53 -12.46 76.07
CA THR A 587 -55.01 -11.12 75.79
C THR A 587 -55.06 -10.83 74.30
N THR A 588 -55.59 -9.66 73.93
CA THR A 588 -55.72 -9.18 72.55
C THR A 588 -54.92 -7.89 72.36
N ILE A 589 -54.08 -7.87 71.33
CA ILE A 589 -53.19 -6.75 70.98
C ILE A 589 -53.40 -6.43 69.50
N LEU A 590 -53.60 -5.15 69.19
CA LEU A 590 -53.65 -4.61 67.83
C LEU A 590 -52.31 -3.96 67.46
N GLN A 591 -51.86 -4.13 66.22
CA GLN A 591 -50.63 -3.52 65.72
C GLN A 591 -50.86 -2.72 64.44
N ASP A 592 -50.40 -1.46 64.42
CA ASP A 592 -50.29 -0.63 63.23
C ASP A 592 -49.12 -1.12 62.38
N ARG A 593 -49.37 -1.51 61.13
CA ARG A 593 -48.34 -2.07 60.24
C ARG A 593 -47.47 -1.02 59.52
N GLN A 594 -47.88 0.25 59.48
CA GLN A 594 -47.08 1.35 58.92
C GLN A 594 -46.22 2.03 59.99
N SER A 595 -46.77 2.26 61.19
CA SER A 595 -46.08 2.86 62.33
C SER A 595 -45.37 1.83 63.22
N GLY A 596 -45.67 0.53 63.10
CA GLY A 596 -45.12 -0.54 63.92
C GLY A 596 -45.57 -0.56 65.39
N LYS A 597 -46.51 0.30 65.80
CA LYS A 597 -46.94 0.46 67.20
C LYS A 597 -47.97 -0.59 67.59
N GLN A 598 -47.80 -1.17 68.77
CA GLN A 598 -48.73 -2.12 69.38
C GLN A 598 -49.59 -1.45 70.45
N TYR A 599 -50.85 -1.85 70.54
CA TYR A 599 -51.83 -1.33 71.48
C TYR A 599 -52.66 -2.48 72.09
N SER A 600 -52.62 -2.64 73.41
CA SER A 600 -53.43 -3.63 74.14
C SER A 600 -54.88 -3.18 74.25
N VAL A 601 -55.82 -4.07 73.90
CA VAL A 601 -57.27 -3.79 74.02
C VAL A 601 -57.69 -3.78 75.51
N LYS A 602 -57.07 -4.63 76.35
CA LYS A 602 -57.28 -4.59 77.82
C LYS A 602 -56.86 -3.24 78.40
N ASP A 603 -55.75 -2.68 77.94
CA ASP A 603 -55.23 -1.39 78.44
C ASP A 603 -56.12 -0.21 78.00
N ALA A 604 -56.70 -0.28 76.79
CA ALA A 604 -57.65 0.72 76.30
C ALA A 604 -58.98 0.71 77.06
N LEU A 605 -59.45 -0.47 77.52
CA LEU A 605 -60.58 -0.58 78.46
C LEU A 605 -60.21 -0.02 79.84
N LEU A 606 -59.07 -0.45 80.41
CA LEU A 606 -58.62 -0.02 81.76
C LEU A 606 -58.36 1.49 81.85
N SER A 607 -57.93 2.13 80.76
CA SER A 607 -57.74 3.59 80.67
C SER A 607 -58.98 4.35 80.21
N GLY A 608 -60.14 3.68 80.06
CA GLY A 608 -61.41 4.30 79.71
C GLY A 608 -61.48 4.88 78.30
N ARG A 609 -60.59 4.45 77.38
CA ARG A 609 -60.62 4.85 75.97
C ARG A 609 -61.66 4.07 75.17
N LEU A 610 -61.86 2.79 75.51
CA LEU A 610 -62.93 1.95 74.98
C LEU A 610 -64.05 1.74 75.99
N THR A 611 -65.27 1.54 75.48
CA THR A 611 -66.34 0.89 76.24
C THR A 611 -66.46 -0.57 75.85
N GLU A 612 -66.98 -1.41 76.76
CA GLU A 612 -67.19 -2.84 76.50
C GLU A 612 -68.28 -3.08 75.43
N TYR A 613 -69.15 -2.09 75.18
CA TYR A 613 -70.09 -2.07 74.06
C TYR A 613 -69.36 -1.97 72.71
N ASP A 614 -68.29 -1.19 72.61
CA ASP A 614 -67.53 -1.03 71.36
C ASP A 614 -66.69 -2.28 71.05
N VAL A 615 -66.12 -2.93 72.07
CA VAL A 615 -65.51 -4.28 71.94
C VAL A 615 -66.53 -5.29 71.44
N SER A 616 -67.76 -5.23 71.95
CA SER A 616 -68.85 -6.11 71.52
C SER A 616 -69.24 -5.86 70.06
N ARG A 617 -69.37 -4.60 69.62
CA ARG A 617 -69.64 -4.25 68.21
C ARG A 617 -68.53 -4.70 67.28
N TYR A 618 -67.26 -4.60 67.69
CA TYR A 618 -66.12 -5.10 66.91
C TYR A 618 -66.14 -6.64 66.80
N ARG A 619 -66.33 -7.35 67.91
CA ARG A 619 -66.44 -8.83 67.92
C ARG A 619 -67.64 -9.37 67.14
N GLU A 620 -68.72 -8.60 67.03
CA GLU A 620 -69.87 -8.92 66.17
C GLU A 620 -69.66 -8.55 64.68
N GLY A 621 -68.50 -8.00 64.29
CA GLY A 621 -68.20 -7.56 62.93
C GLY A 621 -68.97 -6.30 62.49
N LYS A 622 -69.58 -5.56 63.43
CA LYS A 622 -70.41 -4.37 63.18
C LYS A 622 -69.63 -3.05 63.25
N MET A 623 -68.34 -3.12 63.57
CA MET A 623 -67.38 -2.01 63.54
C MET A 623 -66.12 -2.50 62.78
N PRO A 624 -65.60 -1.76 61.78
CA PRO A 624 -64.37 -2.13 61.10
C PRO A 624 -63.13 -1.92 61.99
N ILE A 625 -62.07 -2.70 61.73
CA ILE A 625 -60.83 -2.65 62.53
C ILE A 625 -60.18 -1.24 62.55
N SER A 626 -60.36 -0.44 61.50
CA SER A 626 -59.85 0.94 61.44
C SER A 626 -60.57 1.89 62.41
N GLU A 627 -61.90 1.80 62.55
CA GLU A 627 -62.66 2.57 63.54
C GLU A 627 -62.31 2.10 64.96
N PHE A 628 -62.22 0.78 65.16
CA PHE A 628 -61.88 0.18 66.46
C PHE A 628 -60.46 0.54 66.91
N ALA A 629 -59.48 0.47 66.02
CA ALA A 629 -58.09 0.81 66.31
C ALA A 629 -57.90 2.31 66.65
N LEU A 630 -58.64 3.21 65.98
CA LEU A 630 -58.65 4.64 66.32
C LEU A 630 -59.17 4.90 67.75
N LEU A 631 -60.19 4.17 68.20
CA LEU A 631 -60.67 4.24 69.58
C LEU A 631 -59.63 3.67 70.57
N VAL A 632 -58.92 2.60 70.21
CA VAL A 632 -57.88 1.97 71.04
C VAL A 632 -56.65 2.88 71.20
N ALA A 633 -56.28 3.62 70.14
CA ALA A 633 -55.05 4.40 70.04
C ALA A 633 -55.19 5.92 70.35
N GLY A 634 -56.40 6.47 70.40
CA GLY A 634 -56.65 7.91 70.62
C GLY A 634 -56.28 8.44 72.02
N GLU A 635 -56.23 9.77 72.18
CA GLU A 635 -55.88 10.40 73.46
C GLU A 635 -57.11 10.64 74.38
N PRO A 636 -56.99 10.42 75.71
CA PRO A 636 -58.09 10.58 76.66
C PRO A 636 -58.34 12.04 77.07
N LYS A 637 -59.60 12.37 77.40
CA LYS A 637 -59.98 13.70 77.91
C LYS A 637 -59.56 13.87 79.39
N PHE A 638 -58.86 14.96 79.68
CA PHE A 638 -58.20 15.21 80.96
C PHE A 638 -59.13 15.57 82.13
N VAL A 639 -58.84 15.03 83.32
CA VAL A 639 -59.18 15.59 84.65
C VAL A 639 -57.94 15.36 85.56
N PRO A 640 -57.50 16.29 86.44
CA PRO A 640 -56.06 16.45 86.70
C PRO A 640 -55.56 16.31 88.17
N VAL A 641 -54.22 16.47 88.34
CA VAL A 641 -53.37 16.70 89.55
C VAL A 641 -53.26 15.58 90.63
N PRO A 642 -52.23 15.55 91.53
CA PRO A 642 -50.97 16.33 91.61
C PRO A 642 -49.63 15.58 91.99
N LEU A 643 -48.49 16.08 91.45
CA LEU A 643 -47.19 16.39 92.10
C LEU A 643 -46.16 15.34 92.69
N LEU A 644 -44.89 15.47 92.21
CA LEU A 644 -43.58 15.56 92.95
C LEU A 644 -42.65 14.29 93.19
N PRO A 645 -41.34 14.46 93.54
CA PRO A 645 -40.17 13.59 93.14
C PRO A 645 -39.48 12.84 94.36
N PRO A 646 -38.16 12.45 94.46
CA PRO A 646 -36.95 12.56 93.57
C PRO A 646 -35.85 11.42 93.55
N SER A 647 -34.83 11.62 92.69
CA SER A 647 -33.35 11.40 92.86
C SER A 647 -32.63 10.03 93.02
N SER A 648 -31.76 9.69 92.04
CA SER A 648 -30.37 9.13 92.14
C SER A 648 -30.13 7.70 92.74
N PRO A 649 -28.93 7.04 92.69
CA PRO A 649 -27.57 7.47 92.26
C PRO A 649 -26.73 6.45 91.39
N LEU A 650 -25.38 6.63 91.38
CA LEU A 650 -24.27 5.90 90.71
C LEU A 650 -23.67 4.75 91.59
N PRO A 651 -22.80 3.78 91.14
CA PRO A 651 -21.43 4.01 90.59
C PRO A 651 -20.88 2.96 89.55
N ARG A 652 -19.56 2.65 89.53
CA ARG A 652 -18.77 2.10 88.37
C ARG A 652 -17.83 0.90 88.66
N SER A 653 -17.54 0.10 87.61
CA SER A 653 -16.22 -0.50 87.23
C SER A 653 -15.56 -1.56 88.16
N PRO A 654 -14.46 -2.26 87.78
CA PRO A 654 -13.68 -2.32 86.52
C PRO A 654 -13.75 -3.74 85.84
N THR A 655 -12.95 -4.21 84.86
CA THR A 655 -11.70 -3.81 84.12
C THR A 655 -11.87 -4.27 82.63
N LYS A 656 -10.93 -4.59 81.70
CA LYS A 656 -9.45 -4.74 81.61
C LYS A 656 -8.93 -4.34 80.19
N VAL A 657 -7.75 -4.81 79.74
CA VAL A 657 -6.92 -4.30 78.61
C VAL A 657 -6.08 -5.44 77.96
N PRO A 658 -5.32 -5.31 76.82
CA PRO A 658 -4.83 -4.06 76.15
C PRO A 658 -4.66 -4.01 74.59
N SER A 659 -4.15 -2.84 74.15
CA SER A 659 -3.26 -2.53 72.98
C SER A 659 -3.82 -2.15 71.58
N SER A 660 -2.94 -1.53 70.76
CA SER A 660 -3.16 -0.61 69.61
C SER A 660 -1.87 -0.56 68.72
N PRO A 661 -1.63 0.32 67.68
CA PRO A 661 -2.39 1.48 67.15
C PRO A 661 -2.39 1.72 65.58
N LEU A 662 -3.12 2.78 65.17
CA LEU A 662 -2.94 3.85 64.12
C LEU A 662 -1.80 3.78 63.04
N PRO A 663 -1.87 4.49 61.87
CA PRO A 663 -2.40 5.87 61.70
C PRO A 663 -3.11 6.29 60.38
N LEU A 664 -3.49 7.57 60.31
CA LEU A 664 -3.98 8.36 59.16
C LEU A 664 -2.95 9.42 58.73
N THR A 665 -2.83 9.74 57.44
CA THR A 665 -2.46 11.08 56.89
C THR A 665 -3.01 11.24 55.45
N SER A 666 -2.96 12.46 54.91
CA SER A 666 -3.72 12.89 53.71
C SER A 666 -2.82 13.31 52.54
N SER A 667 -3.24 13.11 51.27
CA SER A 667 -3.22 14.14 50.20
C SER A 667 -3.55 13.69 48.76
N SER A 668 -4.11 14.64 48.00
CA SER A 668 -3.97 14.91 46.54
C SER A 668 -4.50 13.97 45.43
N ARG A 669 -5.51 14.49 44.71
CA ARG A 669 -5.59 14.72 43.24
C ARG A 669 -5.40 13.55 42.24
N LEU A 670 -6.46 13.20 41.48
CA LEU A 670 -6.66 13.64 40.07
C LEU A 670 -7.90 12.99 39.39
N SER A 671 -8.28 13.55 38.22
CA SER A 671 -9.14 13.01 37.15
C SER A 671 -10.67 12.98 37.36
N SER A 672 -11.38 13.65 36.44
CA SER A 672 -12.73 13.30 36.00
C SER A 672 -12.88 13.64 34.50
N TYR A 673 -13.47 12.72 33.73
CA TYR A 673 -13.89 12.94 32.34
C TYR A 673 -15.41 12.68 32.23
N GLY A 674 -16.04 13.16 31.15
CA GLY A 674 -17.51 13.15 30.97
C GLY A 674 -18.16 11.76 30.79
N SER A 675 -19.43 11.64 30.35
CA SER A 675 -20.20 12.61 29.55
C SER A 675 -21.72 12.36 29.57
N LEU A 676 -22.50 13.41 29.31
CA LEU A 676 -23.93 13.47 28.94
C LEU A 676 -24.14 14.76 28.09
N THR A 677 -25.11 14.97 27.19
CA THR A 677 -26.26 14.16 26.71
C THR A 677 -26.57 14.48 25.22
N ASN A 678 -27.72 14.03 24.70
CA ASN A 678 -28.22 14.24 23.32
C ASN A 678 -28.96 15.58 23.09
N LEU A 679 -29.46 15.74 21.84
CA LEU A 679 -30.58 16.59 21.32
C LEU A 679 -30.13 17.80 20.46
N THR A 680 -30.76 18.22 19.35
CA THR A 680 -31.49 17.65 18.18
C THR A 680 -32.16 18.84 17.45
N THR A 681 -32.03 18.90 16.10
CA THR A 681 -32.94 19.52 15.11
C THR A 681 -33.16 21.04 14.95
N THR A 682 -33.49 21.35 13.68
CA THR A 682 -34.30 22.45 13.08
C THR A 682 -33.68 23.79 12.68
N ASP A 683 -34.04 24.16 11.44
CA ASP A 683 -33.67 25.33 10.63
C ASP A 683 -34.21 26.68 11.14
N HIS A 684 -33.67 27.80 10.61
CA HIS A 684 -34.36 28.54 9.54
C HIS A 684 -33.57 29.76 9.00
N VAL A 685 -33.39 29.77 7.67
CA VAL A 685 -33.39 30.90 6.72
C VAL A 685 -33.03 32.33 7.22
N SER A 686 -32.01 32.92 6.59
CA SER A 686 -32.05 34.33 6.17
C SER A 686 -31.19 34.60 4.93
N ARG A 687 -31.59 35.60 4.15
CA ARG A 687 -31.14 35.86 2.76
C ARG A 687 -30.72 37.31 2.63
N SER A 688 -29.54 37.57 2.05
CA SER A 688 -29.18 38.89 1.52
C SER A 688 -28.54 38.75 0.15
N THR A 689 -28.85 39.68 -0.75
CA THR A 689 -28.48 39.64 -2.16
C THR A 689 -27.78 40.93 -2.56
N GLN A 690 -26.63 40.83 -3.23
CA GLN A 690 -26.13 41.89 -4.09
C GLN A 690 -25.64 41.26 -5.41
N ASN A 691 -26.04 41.86 -6.53
CA ASN A 691 -25.65 41.45 -7.88
C ASN A 691 -24.63 42.44 -8.43
N LEU A 692 -23.60 41.94 -9.12
CA LEU A 692 -23.15 42.54 -10.37
C LEU A 692 -22.60 41.44 -11.29
N SER A 693 -22.57 41.69 -12.60
CA SER A 693 -22.71 40.63 -13.61
C SER A 693 -21.79 40.75 -14.82
N SER A 694 -21.14 39.65 -15.22
CA SER A 694 -20.66 39.44 -16.60
C SER A 694 -20.44 37.96 -16.96
N SER A 695 -21.51 37.31 -17.44
CA SER A 695 -21.51 36.32 -18.54
C SER A 695 -20.42 35.21 -18.61
N THR A 696 -20.74 34.02 -18.10
CA THR A 696 -20.59 32.73 -18.84
C THR A 696 -21.80 31.82 -18.52
N GLN A 697 -21.99 30.76 -19.31
CA GLN A 697 -23.28 30.06 -19.46
C GLN A 697 -23.72 29.17 -18.28
N ASN A 698 -25.04 29.10 -18.09
CA ASN A 698 -25.79 28.37 -17.05
C ASN A 698 -25.23 26.98 -16.65
N LEU A 699 -24.78 26.86 -15.40
CA LEU A 699 -24.84 25.63 -14.59
C LEU A 699 -25.36 25.96 -13.19
N ALA A 700 -26.15 25.08 -12.58
CA ALA A 700 -26.83 25.36 -11.31
C ALA A 700 -25.89 25.21 -10.10
N ALA A 701 -25.94 26.17 -9.18
CA ALA A 701 -25.05 26.28 -8.01
C ALA A 701 -25.37 25.29 -6.87
N GLY A 702 -25.46 24.00 -7.19
CA GLY A 702 -25.72 22.91 -6.23
C GLY A 702 -25.43 21.50 -6.75
N ASP A 703 -25.05 21.34 -8.02
CA ASP A 703 -24.64 20.04 -8.57
C ASP A 703 -23.14 19.85 -8.27
N GLU A 704 -22.82 19.07 -7.24
CA GLU A 704 -21.42 18.75 -6.90
C GLU A 704 -20.69 18.14 -8.10
N PHE A 705 -19.52 18.70 -8.44
CA PHE A 705 -18.74 18.18 -9.56
C PHE A 705 -18.10 16.82 -9.21
N PHE A 706 -18.78 15.76 -9.64
CA PHE A 706 -18.30 14.38 -9.54
C PHE A 706 -17.53 13.95 -10.81
N PRO A 707 -16.42 13.21 -10.66
CA PRO A 707 -15.78 12.48 -11.76
C PRO A 707 -16.69 11.34 -12.27
N ILE A 708 -16.22 10.62 -13.29
CA ILE A 708 -16.78 9.30 -13.64
C ILE A 708 -16.73 8.43 -12.39
N SER A 709 -17.90 8.15 -11.82
CA SER A 709 -18.07 7.67 -10.44
C SER A 709 -18.18 6.15 -10.37
N GLY A 710 -18.62 5.52 -11.45
CA GLY A 710 -18.79 4.07 -11.56
C GLY A 710 -19.15 3.66 -12.98
N ILE A 711 -19.71 2.46 -13.12
CA ILE A 711 -20.08 1.85 -14.40
C ILE A 711 -21.55 1.46 -14.39
N TYR A 712 -22.17 1.56 -15.56
CA TYR A 712 -23.53 1.17 -15.83
C TYR A 712 -23.51 0.01 -16.82
N ASP A 713 -23.88 -1.18 -16.37
CA ASP A 713 -23.87 -2.38 -17.20
C ASP A 713 -25.17 -2.46 -18.01
N THR A 714 -25.04 -2.26 -19.33
CA THR A 714 -26.17 -2.11 -20.25
C THR A 714 -26.89 -3.42 -20.54
N THR A 715 -26.32 -4.58 -20.18
CA THR A 715 -27.02 -5.88 -20.34
C THR A 715 -27.86 -6.25 -19.12
N THR A 716 -27.49 -5.78 -17.93
CA THR A 716 -28.24 -6.06 -16.68
C THR A 716 -29.08 -4.90 -16.16
N ASP A 717 -28.92 -3.69 -16.73
CA ASP A 717 -29.49 -2.42 -16.23
C ASP A 717 -29.12 -2.15 -14.75
N THR A 718 -27.86 -2.44 -14.39
CA THR A 718 -27.35 -2.23 -13.03
C THR A 718 -26.17 -1.25 -12.96
N ARG A 719 -26.15 -0.44 -11.90
CA ARG A 719 -25.01 0.42 -11.54
C ARG A 719 -24.04 -0.32 -10.64
N MET A 720 -22.74 -0.16 -10.85
CA MET A 720 -21.69 -0.85 -10.10
C MET A 720 -20.42 0.00 -9.93
N SER A 721 -19.66 -0.25 -8.87
CA SER A 721 -18.37 0.42 -8.64
C SER A 721 -17.32 0.00 -9.69
N VAL A 722 -16.29 0.82 -9.88
CA VAL A 722 -15.20 0.51 -10.82
C VAL A 722 -14.50 -0.81 -10.44
N ARG A 723 -14.30 -1.07 -9.14
CA ARG A 723 -13.80 -2.37 -8.66
C ARG A 723 -14.76 -3.52 -8.99
N SER A 724 -16.06 -3.35 -8.79
CA SER A 724 -17.06 -4.40 -9.10
C SER A 724 -17.06 -4.77 -10.59
N ALA A 725 -16.92 -3.79 -11.49
CA ALA A 725 -16.79 -4.03 -12.92
C ALA A 725 -15.47 -4.73 -13.29
N LEU A 726 -14.37 -4.34 -12.65
CA LEU A 726 -13.05 -4.98 -12.80
C LEU A 726 -13.08 -6.45 -12.34
N THR A 727 -13.65 -6.75 -11.17
CA THR A 727 -13.81 -8.14 -10.67
C THR A 727 -14.69 -8.98 -11.60
N ARG A 728 -15.70 -8.37 -12.25
CA ARG A 728 -16.53 -9.04 -13.28
C ARG A 728 -15.89 -9.08 -14.68
N LYS A 729 -14.68 -8.51 -14.87
CA LYS A 729 -13.98 -8.38 -16.18
C LYS A 729 -14.80 -7.64 -17.25
N ILE A 730 -15.73 -6.79 -16.84
CA ILE A 730 -16.51 -5.89 -17.72
C ILE A 730 -15.63 -4.70 -18.16
N LEU A 731 -14.63 -4.36 -17.35
CA LEU A 731 -13.66 -3.30 -17.62
C LEU A 731 -12.23 -3.87 -17.59
N ASP A 732 -11.36 -3.37 -18.46
CA ASP A 732 -9.93 -3.63 -18.43
C ASP A 732 -9.24 -3.00 -17.20
N VAL A 733 -8.14 -3.60 -16.76
CA VAL A 733 -7.38 -3.26 -15.55
C VAL A 733 -6.79 -1.85 -15.63
N ASP A 734 -6.22 -1.48 -16.77
CA ASP A 734 -5.61 -0.16 -16.96
C ASP A 734 -6.67 0.94 -16.98
N THR A 735 -7.81 0.68 -17.63
CA THR A 735 -8.94 1.62 -17.64
C THR A 735 -9.57 1.74 -16.25
N ALA A 736 -9.70 0.65 -15.49
CA ALA A 736 -10.18 0.66 -14.11
C ALA A 736 -9.29 1.52 -13.20
N LEU A 737 -7.98 1.33 -13.31
CA LEU A 737 -7.00 2.08 -12.53
C LEU A 737 -7.06 3.58 -12.86
N LYS A 738 -7.07 3.96 -14.14
CA LYS A 738 -7.12 5.37 -14.58
C LYS A 738 -8.40 6.08 -14.12
N LEU A 739 -9.54 5.40 -14.13
CA LEU A 739 -10.79 5.95 -13.57
C LEU A 739 -10.68 6.17 -12.05
N LEU A 740 -10.12 5.22 -11.30
CA LEU A 740 -9.91 5.35 -9.86
C LEU A 740 -8.85 6.41 -9.50
N GLU A 741 -7.80 6.57 -10.31
CA GLU A 741 -6.80 7.62 -10.18
C GLU A 741 -7.42 9.01 -10.41
N ALA A 742 -8.28 9.17 -11.42
CA ALA A 742 -9.05 10.40 -11.64
C ALA A 742 -10.02 10.72 -10.49
N GLN A 743 -10.63 9.71 -9.86
CA GLN A 743 -11.42 9.89 -8.63
C GLN A 743 -10.54 10.38 -7.46
N ALA A 744 -9.43 9.70 -7.19
CA ALA A 744 -8.50 10.07 -6.13
C ALA A 744 -7.94 11.50 -6.30
N ALA A 745 -7.60 11.89 -7.53
CA ALA A 745 -7.12 13.22 -7.87
C ALA A 745 -8.19 14.35 -7.82
N SER A 746 -9.49 14.01 -7.78
CA SER A 746 -10.61 14.97 -7.78
C SER A 746 -11.44 14.99 -6.48
N GLY A 747 -10.90 14.36 -5.42
CA GLY A 747 -11.41 14.44 -4.05
C GLY A 747 -11.31 13.13 -3.25
N GLY A 748 -11.33 11.98 -3.94
CA GLY A 748 -11.41 10.67 -3.30
C GLY A 748 -12.24 9.67 -4.13
N ILE A 749 -12.17 8.40 -3.75
CA ILE A 749 -12.93 7.32 -4.39
C ILE A 749 -14.43 7.52 -4.11
N VAL A 750 -15.28 7.38 -5.12
CA VAL A 750 -16.71 7.65 -5.01
C VAL A 750 -17.47 6.40 -4.54
N ASP A 751 -18.24 6.53 -3.45
CA ASP A 751 -19.21 5.53 -3.03
C ASP A 751 -20.58 5.81 -3.66
N LEU A 752 -21.01 4.94 -4.59
CA LEU A 752 -22.30 5.04 -5.29
C LEU A 752 -23.53 4.86 -4.37
N THR A 753 -23.36 4.26 -3.19
CA THR A 753 -24.44 4.04 -2.21
C THR A 753 -24.63 5.26 -1.30
N ARG A 754 -23.53 5.90 -0.90
CA ARG A 754 -23.53 7.08 -0.02
C ARG A 754 -23.58 8.42 -0.76
N LYS A 755 -23.24 8.45 -2.05
CA LYS A 755 -22.91 9.67 -2.82
C LYS A 755 -21.84 10.52 -2.10
N ASP A 756 -20.76 9.85 -1.69
CA ASP A 756 -19.72 10.38 -0.81
C ASP A 756 -18.33 10.12 -1.42
N LYS A 757 -17.36 11.02 -1.19
CA LYS A 757 -15.97 10.88 -1.68
C LYS A 757 -15.07 10.50 -0.50
N VAL A 758 -14.59 9.25 -0.48
CA VAL A 758 -13.76 8.72 0.60
C VAL A 758 -12.27 8.68 0.23
N SER A 759 -11.40 8.94 1.20
CA SER A 759 -9.95 8.82 1.02
C SER A 759 -9.56 7.40 0.62
N VAL A 760 -8.47 7.23 -0.12
CA VAL A 760 -8.01 5.93 -0.65
C VAL A 760 -7.82 4.90 0.47
N HIS A 761 -7.33 5.32 1.64
CA HIS A 761 -7.20 4.42 2.80
C HIS A 761 -8.56 3.95 3.36
N LYS A 762 -9.57 4.82 3.38
CA LYS A 762 -10.93 4.48 3.81
C LYS A 762 -11.64 3.62 2.75
N ALA A 763 -11.43 3.93 1.47
CA ALA A 763 -11.92 3.15 0.32
C ALA A 763 -11.39 1.71 0.35
N ALA A 764 -10.11 1.50 0.70
CA ALA A 764 -9.52 0.17 0.86
C ALA A 764 -10.18 -0.61 2.02
N GLN A 765 -10.36 0.03 3.18
CA GLN A 765 -11.05 -0.57 4.35
C GLN A 765 -12.51 -0.92 4.06
N GLN A 766 -13.20 -0.11 3.26
CA GLN A 766 -14.59 -0.33 2.83
C GLN A 766 -14.72 -1.28 1.62
N GLY A 767 -13.60 -1.79 1.08
CA GLY A 767 -13.60 -2.71 -0.05
C GLY A 767 -13.97 -2.08 -1.41
N LEU A 768 -13.96 -0.74 -1.54
CA LEU A 768 -14.26 -0.03 -2.78
C LEU A 768 -13.12 -0.10 -3.81
N ILE A 769 -11.89 -0.34 -3.36
CA ILE A 769 -10.68 -0.53 -4.20
C ILE A 769 -9.91 -1.76 -3.76
N GLU A 770 -9.01 -2.27 -4.60
CA GLU A 770 -8.16 -3.40 -4.23
C GLU A 770 -6.90 -2.96 -3.48
N GLN A 771 -6.46 -3.76 -2.51
CA GLN A 771 -5.38 -3.36 -1.61
C GLN A 771 -4.02 -3.23 -2.33
N GLY A 772 -3.81 -3.96 -3.43
CA GLY A 772 -2.64 -3.79 -4.32
C GLY A 772 -2.65 -2.49 -5.15
N GLN A 773 -3.82 -1.87 -5.37
CA GLN A 773 -3.94 -0.59 -6.07
C GLN A 773 -3.67 0.61 -5.15
N MET A 774 -3.76 0.42 -3.83
CA MET A 774 -3.70 1.48 -2.81
C MET A 774 -2.46 2.38 -2.94
N TYR A 775 -1.28 1.84 -3.25
CA TYR A 775 -0.06 2.65 -3.40
C TYR A 775 -0.14 3.63 -4.59
N LYS A 776 -0.61 3.17 -5.76
CA LYS A 776 -0.80 4.02 -6.95
C LYS A 776 -1.84 5.09 -6.70
N LEU A 777 -2.98 4.69 -6.14
CA LEU A 777 -4.11 5.57 -5.84
C LEU A 777 -3.76 6.61 -4.76
N LEU A 778 -2.92 6.29 -3.77
CA LEU A 778 -2.39 7.27 -2.82
C LEU A 778 -1.51 8.32 -3.52
N ASN A 779 -0.77 7.94 -4.56
CA ASN A 779 0.02 8.91 -5.33
C ASN A 779 -0.88 9.85 -6.17
N ALA A 780 -1.98 9.32 -6.73
CA ALA A 780 -3.02 10.14 -7.34
C ALA A 780 -3.75 11.04 -6.32
N GLN A 781 -4.00 10.56 -5.09
CA GLN A 781 -4.65 11.35 -4.04
C GLN A 781 -3.82 12.58 -3.62
N LYS A 782 -2.48 12.54 -3.75
CA LYS A 782 -1.62 13.72 -3.54
C LYS A 782 -1.94 14.87 -4.49
N ALA A 783 -2.51 14.59 -5.68
CA ALA A 783 -2.96 15.64 -6.58
C ALA A 783 -4.11 16.48 -6.00
N PHE A 784 -4.89 15.90 -5.07
CA PHE A 784 -5.94 16.59 -4.33
C PHE A 784 -5.45 17.14 -2.98
N THR A 785 -4.67 16.36 -2.21
CA THR A 785 -4.23 16.77 -0.86
C THR A 785 -2.98 17.64 -0.82
N GLY A 786 -2.35 17.86 -1.99
CA GLY A 786 -1.06 18.51 -2.18
C GLY A 786 0.14 17.56 -2.10
N VAL A 787 1.20 17.93 -2.82
CA VAL A 787 2.49 17.22 -2.85
C VAL A 787 3.46 17.93 -1.91
N GLU A 788 3.95 17.23 -0.89
CA GLU A 788 4.95 17.79 0.03
C GLU A 788 6.29 18.02 -0.69
N ASP A 789 6.75 19.27 -0.73
CA ASP A 789 8.09 19.65 -1.15
C ASP A 789 9.11 19.13 -0.12
N PRO A 790 10.11 18.29 -0.51
CA PRO A 790 11.08 17.74 0.44
C PRO A 790 11.90 18.81 1.16
N VAL A 791 12.09 19.98 0.56
CA VAL A 791 12.95 21.08 1.02
C VAL A 791 12.15 22.11 1.83
N THR A 792 11.03 22.61 1.28
CA THR A 792 10.24 23.67 1.96
C THR A 792 9.18 23.15 2.92
N LYS A 793 8.82 21.85 2.84
CA LYS A 793 7.69 21.23 3.56
C LYS A 793 6.31 21.80 3.23
N GLU A 794 6.23 22.63 2.20
CA GLU A 794 5.00 23.18 1.66
C GLU A 794 4.25 22.12 0.83
N ARG A 795 2.93 22.26 0.70
CA ARG A 795 2.09 21.38 -0.13
C ARG A 795 1.78 22.03 -1.46
N LEU A 796 2.54 21.65 -2.48
CA LEU A 796 2.42 22.17 -3.84
C LEU A 796 1.20 21.60 -4.57
N ALA A 797 0.61 22.41 -5.44
CA ALA A 797 -0.40 21.99 -6.39
C ALA A 797 0.19 21.12 -7.53
N VAL A 798 -0.66 20.47 -8.32
CA VAL A 798 -0.24 19.49 -9.34
C VAL A 798 0.73 20.07 -10.37
N GLY A 799 0.44 21.25 -10.93
CA GLY A 799 1.30 21.91 -11.93
C GLY A 799 2.68 22.26 -11.36
N GLN A 800 2.71 22.91 -10.19
CA GLN A 800 3.94 23.24 -9.45
C GLN A 800 4.78 22.00 -9.11
N ALA A 801 4.12 20.91 -8.69
CA ALA A 801 4.79 19.64 -8.39
C ALA A 801 5.36 18.97 -9.66
N ALA A 802 4.73 19.16 -10.83
CA ALA A 802 5.24 18.69 -12.11
C ALA A 802 6.44 19.54 -12.59
N GLN A 803 6.36 20.87 -12.47
CA GLN A 803 7.47 21.79 -12.77
C GLN A 803 8.74 21.48 -11.96
N LYS A 804 8.58 21.10 -10.68
CA LYS A 804 9.69 20.65 -9.80
C LYS A 804 10.08 19.17 -9.98
N GLY A 805 9.42 18.43 -10.86
CA GLY A 805 9.71 17.01 -11.13
C GLY A 805 9.26 16.01 -10.05
N TYR A 806 8.43 16.41 -9.08
CA TYR A 806 7.93 15.53 -8.02
C TYR A 806 6.76 14.63 -8.47
N ILE A 807 6.10 14.96 -9.58
CA ILE A 807 5.14 14.08 -10.28
C ILE A 807 5.54 14.03 -11.77
N PRO A 808 5.56 12.84 -12.42
CA PRO A 808 5.78 12.72 -13.86
C PRO A 808 4.74 13.52 -14.66
N GLU A 809 5.19 14.28 -15.66
CA GLU A 809 4.37 15.25 -16.40
C GLU A 809 3.10 14.63 -17.02
N GLU A 810 3.17 13.41 -17.57
CA GLU A 810 1.99 12.70 -18.09
C GLU A 810 0.89 12.53 -17.03
N ASN A 811 1.27 12.13 -15.81
CA ASN A 811 0.32 11.89 -14.74
C ASN A 811 -0.20 13.21 -14.17
N ALA A 812 0.65 14.23 -14.05
CA ALA A 812 0.22 15.57 -13.70
C ALA A 812 -0.82 16.12 -14.70
N LYS A 813 -0.59 15.94 -16.00
CA LYS A 813 -1.53 16.31 -17.07
C LYS A 813 -2.88 15.59 -16.93
N ARG A 814 -2.87 14.26 -16.77
CA ARG A 814 -4.08 13.44 -16.52
C ARG A 814 -4.88 13.92 -15.29
N TYR A 815 -4.18 14.20 -14.19
CA TYR A 815 -4.81 14.67 -12.95
C TYR A 815 -5.38 16.10 -13.09
N MET A 816 -4.68 17.00 -13.79
CA MET A 816 -5.19 18.34 -14.08
C MET A 816 -6.36 18.33 -15.07
N GLU A 817 -6.38 17.44 -16.08
CA GLU A 817 -7.53 17.22 -16.98
C GLU A 817 -8.75 16.78 -16.16
N ALA A 818 -8.61 15.77 -15.30
CA ALA A 818 -9.68 15.30 -14.42
C ALA A 818 -10.16 16.36 -13.41
N GLN A 819 -9.26 17.19 -12.86
CA GLN A 819 -9.64 18.30 -11.99
C GLN A 819 -10.38 19.41 -12.75
N TYR A 820 -9.86 19.85 -13.89
CA TYR A 820 -10.45 20.89 -14.73
C TYR A 820 -11.88 20.51 -15.17
N LEU A 821 -12.06 19.29 -15.68
CA LEU A 821 -13.37 18.75 -16.10
C LEU A 821 -14.33 18.51 -14.91
N THR A 822 -13.82 18.43 -13.67
CA THR A 822 -14.62 18.41 -12.44
C THR A 822 -14.71 19.78 -11.76
N GLY A 823 -14.76 20.86 -12.55
CA GLY A 823 -15.13 22.20 -12.08
C GLY A 823 -13.96 23.10 -11.63
N GLY A 824 -12.71 22.71 -11.91
CA GLY A 824 -11.54 23.57 -11.69
C GLY A 824 -10.39 22.90 -10.93
N LEU A 825 -9.21 23.52 -11.00
CA LEU A 825 -7.98 22.98 -10.42
C LEU A 825 -7.96 23.12 -8.90
N VAL A 826 -7.23 22.22 -8.24
CA VAL A 826 -7.19 22.13 -6.77
C VAL A 826 -5.91 22.80 -6.24
N ASP A 827 -6.11 23.71 -5.29
CA ASP A 827 -5.05 24.39 -4.55
C ASP A 827 -5.00 23.81 -3.12
N PRO A 828 -3.93 23.11 -2.72
CA PRO A 828 -3.84 22.50 -1.39
C PRO A 828 -3.87 23.50 -0.22
N ALA A 829 -3.59 24.78 -0.48
CA ALA A 829 -3.57 25.85 0.51
C ALA A 829 -4.89 26.65 0.58
N LYS A 830 -5.84 26.45 -0.34
CA LYS A 830 -7.12 27.18 -0.39
C LYS A 830 -8.31 26.24 -0.48
N ALA A 831 -9.34 26.49 0.33
CA ALA A 831 -10.59 25.74 0.24
C ALA A 831 -11.35 26.09 -1.05
N GLY A 832 -11.66 25.07 -1.86
CA GLY A 832 -12.44 25.20 -3.10
C GLY A 832 -11.70 24.69 -4.34
N ARG A 833 -12.11 25.18 -5.51
CA ARG A 833 -11.47 24.94 -6.81
C ARG A 833 -11.26 26.28 -7.51
N LEU A 834 -10.15 26.41 -8.21
CA LEU A 834 -9.79 27.62 -8.95
C LEU A 834 -10.14 27.47 -10.44
N SER A 835 -10.61 28.55 -11.05
CA SER A 835 -10.70 28.64 -12.51
C SER A 835 -9.30 28.58 -13.13
N LEU A 836 -9.20 28.25 -14.43
CA LEU A 836 -7.90 28.31 -15.12
C LEU A 836 -7.27 29.71 -15.10
N GLU A 837 -8.08 30.77 -15.04
CA GLU A 837 -7.59 32.15 -15.01
C GLU A 837 -7.06 32.53 -13.64
N ASP A 838 -7.70 32.06 -12.57
CA ASP A 838 -7.25 32.32 -11.20
C ASP A 838 -6.05 31.43 -10.83
N ALA A 839 -6.01 30.20 -11.34
CA ALA A 839 -4.84 29.32 -11.26
C ALA A 839 -3.61 29.93 -11.95
N LEU A 840 -3.78 30.59 -13.11
CA LEU A 840 -2.72 31.36 -13.75
C LEU A 840 -2.30 32.57 -12.91
N LYS A 841 -3.24 33.40 -12.43
CA LYS A 841 -2.94 34.57 -11.56
C LYS A 841 -2.19 34.19 -10.27
N SER A 842 -2.38 32.97 -9.78
CA SER A 842 -1.75 32.43 -8.57
C SER A 842 -0.52 31.54 -8.84
N ASN A 843 -0.05 31.45 -10.09
CA ASN A 843 1.10 30.63 -10.50
C ASN A 843 0.98 29.15 -10.09
N LEU A 844 -0.22 28.56 -10.19
CA LEU A 844 -0.45 27.12 -9.99
C LEU A 844 -0.12 26.28 -11.23
N ILE A 845 -0.18 26.90 -12.41
CA ILE A 845 0.07 26.32 -13.73
C ILE A 845 0.74 27.34 -14.66
N ASP A 846 1.47 26.87 -15.66
CA ASP A 846 1.98 27.72 -16.74
C ASP A 846 0.91 28.05 -17.79
N GLU A 847 1.14 29.09 -18.59
CA GLU A 847 0.34 29.35 -19.81
C GLU A 847 0.29 28.15 -20.76
N THR A 848 1.38 27.39 -20.88
CA THR A 848 1.46 26.19 -21.73
C THR A 848 0.53 25.10 -21.22
N MET A 849 0.53 24.84 -19.90
CA MET A 849 -0.39 23.91 -19.26
C MET A 849 -1.85 24.39 -19.38
N ALA A 850 -2.12 25.69 -19.19
CA ALA A 850 -3.45 26.26 -19.36
C ALA A 850 -3.98 26.13 -20.80
N LYS A 851 -3.13 26.34 -21.82
CA LYS A 851 -3.47 26.12 -23.23
C LYS A 851 -3.75 24.63 -23.50
N ASN A 852 -2.89 23.73 -23.00
CA ASN A 852 -3.04 22.28 -23.13
C ASN A 852 -4.28 21.69 -22.42
N LEU A 853 -4.81 22.37 -21.39
CA LEU A 853 -6.06 21.98 -20.72
C LEU A 853 -7.30 22.51 -21.43
N ARG A 854 -7.22 23.70 -22.03
CA ARG A 854 -8.30 24.32 -22.84
C ARG A 854 -8.50 23.61 -24.19
N ASP A 855 -7.43 23.13 -24.81
CA ASP A 855 -7.51 22.45 -26.12
C ASP A 855 -7.83 20.95 -25.96
N GLU A 856 -9.01 20.56 -26.42
CA GLU A 856 -9.50 19.17 -26.37
C GLU A 856 -8.70 18.21 -27.27
N THR A 857 -7.97 18.72 -28.27
CA THR A 857 -7.06 17.91 -29.09
C THR A 857 -5.77 17.56 -28.34
N CYS A 858 -5.43 18.32 -27.29
CA CYS A 858 -4.30 18.07 -26.41
C CYS A 858 -4.61 17.06 -25.29
N HIS A 859 -5.88 16.72 -25.02
CA HIS A 859 -6.28 15.72 -24.01
C HIS A 859 -5.79 14.31 -24.39
N THR A 860 -5.33 13.51 -23.42
CA THR A 860 -4.62 12.25 -23.73
C THR A 860 -5.58 11.05 -23.84
N LYS A 861 -5.44 10.26 -24.92
CA LYS A 861 -6.29 9.10 -25.23
C LYS A 861 -5.86 7.85 -24.45
N ASP A 862 -5.96 7.93 -23.12
CA ASP A 862 -5.46 6.91 -22.19
C ASP A 862 -6.49 5.87 -21.75
N LEU A 863 -7.79 6.17 -21.87
CA LEU A 863 -8.87 5.23 -21.53
C LEU A 863 -9.22 4.38 -22.75
N GLN A 864 -9.70 3.16 -22.51
CA GLN A 864 -10.35 2.34 -23.51
C GLN A 864 -11.87 2.36 -23.32
N ASP A 865 -12.63 2.54 -24.40
CA ASP A 865 -14.08 2.41 -24.37
C ASP A 865 -14.47 0.95 -24.04
N PRO A 866 -15.31 0.67 -23.02
CA PRO A 866 -15.68 -0.70 -22.65
C PRO A 866 -16.50 -1.44 -23.73
N ILE A 867 -17.19 -0.68 -24.58
CA ILE A 867 -18.09 -1.15 -25.64
C ILE A 867 -17.36 -1.18 -26.99
N THR A 868 -16.79 -0.06 -27.44
CA THR A 868 -16.14 0.02 -28.78
C THR A 868 -14.70 -0.48 -28.79
N ARG A 869 -14.06 -0.61 -27.61
CA ARG A 869 -12.63 -0.95 -27.43
C ARG A 869 -11.65 0.05 -28.05
N GLU A 870 -12.10 1.22 -28.48
CA GLU A 870 -11.27 2.31 -28.99
C GLU A 870 -10.58 3.09 -27.86
N LYS A 871 -9.49 3.80 -28.18
CA LYS A 871 -8.83 4.72 -27.22
C LYS A 871 -9.48 6.10 -27.23
N ILE A 872 -9.94 6.55 -26.07
CA ILE A 872 -10.70 7.81 -25.87
C ILE A 872 -10.06 8.68 -24.78
N THR A 873 -10.34 9.99 -24.79
CA THR A 873 -9.89 10.93 -23.74
C THR A 873 -10.80 10.85 -22.49
N TYR A 874 -10.38 11.44 -21.36
CA TYR A 874 -11.23 11.47 -20.16
C TYR A 874 -12.52 12.27 -20.40
N LYS A 875 -12.42 13.40 -21.13
CA LYS A 875 -13.60 14.15 -21.57
C LYS A 875 -14.56 13.29 -22.40
N GLN A 876 -14.05 12.59 -23.42
CA GLN A 876 -14.88 11.73 -24.28
C GLN A 876 -15.56 10.58 -23.50
N ALA A 877 -14.92 10.08 -22.43
CA ALA A 877 -15.55 9.13 -21.53
C ALA A 877 -16.64 9.77 -20.67
N MET A 878 -16.46 11.00 -20.18
CA MET A 878 -17.50 11.76 -19.47
C MET A 878 -18.71 12.05 -20.36
N ASP A 879 -18.47 12.45 -21.62
CA ASP A 879 -19.54 12.74 -22.60
C ASP A 879 -20.34 11.47 -22.97
N ARG A 880 -19.74 10.27 -22.84
CA ARG A 880 -20.41 8.96 -23.01
C ARG A 880 -21.09 8.46 -21.73
N CYS A 881 -20.91 9.11 -20.56
CA CYS A 881 -21.50 8.65 -19.31
C CYS A 881 -23.01 8.92 -19.21
N LYS A 882 -23.76 7.93 -18.70
CA LYS A 882 -25.15 8.10 -18.28
C LYS A 882 -25.19 8.65 -16.85
N ARG A 883 -25.96 9.71 -16.60
CA ARG A 883 -26.25 10.16 -15.22
C ARG A 883 -27.27 9.21 -14.57
N ASP A 884 -26.94 8.72 -13.38
CA ASP A 884 -27.86 7.95 -12.53
C ASP A 884 -28.95 8.88 -11.98
N THR A 885 -30.21 8.64 -12.35
CA THR A 885 -31.36 9.48 -11.95
C THR A 885 -31.63 9.47 -10.44
N SER A 886 -31.05 8.54 -9.68
CA SER A 886 -31.20 8.47 -8.22
C SER A 886 -30.11 9.24 -7.44
N THR A 887 -28.96 9.52 -8.05
CA THR A 887 -27.81 10.16 -7.37
C THR A 887 -27.19 11.34 -8.13
N ASN A 888 -27.55 11.55 -9.40
CA ASN A 888 -26.89 12.40 -10.40
C ASN A 888 -25.42 12.05 -10.72
N LEU A 889 -24.90 10.92 -10.22
CA LEU A 889 -23.52 10.48 -10.49
C LEU A 889 -23.34 10.04 -11.96
N LEU A 890 -22.17 10.35 -12.53
CA LEU A 890 -21.79 9.92 -13.88
C LEU A 890 -21.34 8.45 -13.86
N LEU A 891 -22.00 7.61 -14.66
CA LEU A 891 -21.66 6.19 -14.83
C LEU A 891 -21.29 5.91 -16.29
N LEU A 892 -20.11 5.33 -16.52
CA LEU A 892 -19.65 4.94 -17.85
C LEU A 892 -20.41 3.68 -18.31
N PRO A 893 -21.07 3.67 -19.49
CA PRO A 893 -21.75 2.49 -19.98
C PRO A 893 -20.73 1.41 -20.39
N ALA A 894 -21.04 0.16 -20.06
CA ALA A 894 -20.27 -1.02 -20.46
C ALA A 894 -21.22 -2.20 -20.67
N ALA A 895 -20.81 -3.24 -21.39
CA ALA A 895 -21.63 -4.43 -21.64
C ALA A 895 -20.93 -5.70 -21.11
N SER A 896 -21.59 -6.41 -20.19
CA SER A 896 -21.14 -7.76 -19.80
C SER A 896 -21.16 -8.72 -21.00
N THR A 897 -20.11 -9.52 -21.17
CA THR A 897 -20.13 -10.64 -22.14
C THR A 897 -20.80 -11.86 -21.50
N ASP A 898 -21.82 -12.41 -22.14
CA ASP A 898 -22.60 -13.51 -21.59
C ASP A 898 -21.74 -14.78 -21.34
N GLY A 899 -21.69 -15.24 -20.09
CA GLY A 899 -21.15 -16.57 -19.78
C GLY A 899 -20.54 -16.79 -18.39
N ASN A 900 -20.14 -15.76 -17.62
CA ASN A 900 -19.33 -16.01 -16.41
C ASN A 900 -19.47 -14.98 -15.26
N ALA A 901 -20.70 -14.63 -14.87
CA ALA A 901 -20.99 -13.69 -13.78
C ALA A 901 -21.45 -14.40 -12.48
N PRO A 902 -20.57 -14.63 -11.48
CA PRO A 902 -21.01 -15.08 -10.16
C PRO A 902 -21.79 -13.98 -9.43
N SER A 903 -22.88 -14.36 -8.75
CA SER A 903 -23.82 -13.41 -8.14
C SER A 903 -23.28 -12.78 -6.85
N TYR A 904 -22.91 -11.50 -6.91
CA TYR A 904 -22.76 -10.63 -5.74
C TYR A 904 -23.37 -9.25 -6.01
N SER A 905 -24.19 -8.81 -5.05
CA SER A 905 -24.94 -7.53 -4.97
C SER A 905 -25.45 -6.98 -6.30
N SER A 906 -26.71 -7.28 -6.63
CA SER A 906 -27.45 -6.54 -7.67
C SER A 906 -28.49 -5.63 -7.00
N PHE A 907 -28.46 -4.34 -7.34
CA PHE A 907 -29.56 -3.41 -7.10
C PHE A 907 -30.18 -3.08 -8.45
N LYS A 908 -31.39 -3.58 -8.69
CA LYS A 908 -32.15 -3.32 -9.93
C LYS A 908 -32.86 -1.97 -9.87
N PHE A 909 -33.04 -1.33 -11.02
CA PHE A 909 -33.93 -0.17 -11.13
C PHE A 909 -35.39 -0.56 -10.81
N ALA A 910 -36.04 0.24 -9.97
CA ALA A 910 -37.49 0.18 -9.75
C ALA A 910 -38.18 1.21 -10.65
N SER A 911 -38.56 0.81 -11.85
CA SER A 911 -39.16 1.66 -12.89
C SER A 911 -40.64 1.96 -12.62
N ALA A 912 -40.90 2.93 -11.73
CA ALA A 912 -42.25 3.37 -11.35
C ALA A 912 -42.95 4.21 -12.44
N THR A 913 -43.29 3.59 -13.58
CA THR A 913 -44.12 4.21 -14.64
C THR A 913 -45.54 3.68 -14.58
N ARG A 914 -46.37 4.22 -13.68
CA ARG A 914 -47.81 3.88 -13.64
C ARG A 914 -48.60 4.85 -14.51
N VAL A 915 -48.81 4.46 -15.77
CA VAL A 915 -49.76 5.14 -16.67
C VAL A 915 -51.16 5.09 -16.05
N MET A 916 -51.81 6.26 -15.93
CA MET A 916 -53.25 6.37 -15.69
C MET A 916 -53.91 6.93 -16.95
N THR A 917 -54.74 6.11 -17.59
CA THR A 917 -55.55 6.46 -18.76
C THR A 917 -56.99 6.00 -18.54
N SER A 918 -57.77 6.83 -17.85
CA SER A 918 -59.23 6.83 -17.79
C SER A 918 -59.69 8.09 -17.06
#